data_AF-B7KAU9-F1
#
_entry.id   AF-B7KAU9-F1
#
_cell.length_a   1.000
_cell.length_b   1.000
_cell.length_c   1.000
_cell.angle_alpha   90.00
_cell.angle_beta   90.00
_cell.angle_gamma   90.00
#
_symmetry.space_group_name_H-M   'P 1'
#
loop_
_entity.id
_entity.type
_entity.pdbx_description
1 polymer ?
#
loop_
_entity_poly.entity_id
_entity_poly.type
_entity_poly.pdbx_seq_one_letter_code
_entity_poly.pdbx_strand_id
1 'polypeptide(L)'
;MRKDNWYSLGIFSFSLVTVAILYNVNNNSPNHSQKLNPHETSFNSQTLLTSTISNFKTQPVLAQGNFSGLQQGNEITINGRKFPLAWSQWTEGTATRIGISDTGVMNIFGLHLLSTPNPNIQPVVWFNNDPNQPTLLKAKFIAPYRYLDVTDILRDAGTQIQMVGNSLNLTIPPAKIENIRQGNQEWGKRIVIDLDRPTFWLVSQAKNEGAVIFEGVASPELMAQYQPPSTASTQGTTNTDEDDLGSGSNIKFESQLFSLATEKTTTKLLLNLPTAYGIRAFSLSNPPRLVVDVRPDEKVEREITWTPGLIWRQKIIPLKGDSFPVTWLDIDLKSPNIFLKPVTSNPDTLEGTEPIVTIGRNTTASAAINGGFFNRNNRLPLGAIRTNNRWVSGPILNRGAIAWNDRGQVKMGRLRLQETVITNGGNRLPVLYLNSGYVQSGMARYTRDWGATYTPLSDDELIITVQNNQVISQRQGGKAGQNVIPIPNDGYLLAIRKNSVPASALTIGTSLNLESGTIPADFNNYPHILGAGPLLLLNGQIVLDVASEQFSKGFQNQKASRSAIATTRDGKLMVVAVHNRVGGSGASLPELAQILQSLGAVDALNLDGGSSTSLALGGQLIDRSPVTAAKVHNGIGIFIAPNP
;
A
#
# COMPACT_ATOMS: atom_id res chain seq x y z
N MET A 1 -26.32 -15.28 -10.66
CA MET A 1 -27.08 -14.57 -9.61
C MET A 1 -26.18 -14.37 -8.41
N ARG A 2 -25.48 -13.24 -8.35
CA ARG A 2 -24.64 -12.82 -7.22
C ARG A 2 -25.30 -11.59 -6.61
N LYS A 3 -25.56 -11.65 -5.31
CA LYS A 3 -25.82 -10.49 -4.46
C LYS A 3 -24.46 -9.90 -4.13
N ASP A 4 -24.16 -8.71 -4.64
CA ASP A 4 -22.97 -7.96 -4.29
C ASP A 4 -23.24 -7.22 -2.97
N ASN A 5 -22.53 -7.63 -1.93
CA ASN A 5 -22.55 -6.98 -0.62
C ASN A 5 -21.76 -5.67 -0.69
N TRP A 6 -22.47 -4.56 -0.70
CA TRP A 6 -21.95 -3.26 -0.28
C TRP A 6 -21.78 -3.29 1.23
N TYR A 7 -20.54 -3.44 1.72
CA TYR A 7 -20.25 -3.18 3.12
C TYR A 7 -20.18 -1.67 3.32
N SER A 8 -21.22 -1.14 3.95
CA SER A 8 -21.15 0.08 4.73
C SER A 8 -20.01 -0.02 5.73
N LEU A 9 -19.24 1.06 5.89
CA LEU A 9 -18.45 1.29 7.09
C LEU A 9 -19.42 1.54 8.25
N GLY A 10 -19.92 0.43 8.80
CA GLY A 10 -20.69 0.39 10.03
C GLY A 10 -19.77 0.60 11.23
N ILE A 11 -19.98 1.72 11.90
CA ILE A 11 -19.40 2.13 13.18
C ILE A 11 -19.78 1.11 14.25
N PHE A 12 -18.81 0.52 14.96
CA PHE A 12 -19.08 -0.12 16.25
C PHE A 12 -19.26 0.98 17.30
N SER A 13 -20.51 1.30 17.61
CA SER A 13 -20.89 2.02 18.84
C SER A 13 -21.40 1.00 19.85
N PHE A 14 -20.68 0.81 20.95
CA PHE A 14 -21.24 0.14 22.12
C PHE A 14 -22.15 1.13 22.85
N SER A 15 -23.45 0.85 22.85
CA SER A 15 -24.39 1.39 23.85
C SER A 15 -24.96 0.20 24.62
N LEU A 16 -24.60 0.10 25.91
CA LEU A 16 -25.26 -0.81 26.84
C LEU A 16 -26.70 -0.31 27.05
N VAL A 17 -27.68 -1.14 26.70
CA VAL A 17 -29.00 -1.12 27.32
C VAL A 17 -29.38 -2.56 27.65
N THR A 18 -29.46 -2.82 28.95
CA THR A 18 -29.88 -4.07 29.56
C THR A 18 -31.38 -4.27 29.38
N VAL A 19 -31.83 -5.38 28.80
CA VAL A 19 -33.20 -5.89 28.99
C VAL A 19 -33.12 -7.38 29.27
N ALA A 20 -33.47 -7.73 30.50
CA ALA A 20 -33.64 -9.09 30.97
C ALA A 20 -34.98 -9.65 30.45
N ILE A 21 -34.96 -10.88 29.93
CA ILE A 21 -36.17 -11.71 29.81
C ILE A 21 -35.86 -13.06 30.43
N LEU A 22 -36.56 -13.33 31.55
CA LEU A 22 -36.67 -14.64 32.17
C LEU A 22 -37.34 -15.62 31.22
N TYR A 23 -36.82 -16.84 31.14
CA TYR A 23 -37.69 -18.02 31.06
C TYR A 23 -37.10 -19.16 31.88
N ASN A 24 -37.99 -19.75 32.67
CA ASN A 24 -37.80 -20.68 33.77
C ASN A 24 -38.38 -22.03 33.34
N VAL A 25 -37.63 -23.15 33.37
CA VAL A 25 -38.17 -24.51 33.63
C VAL A 25 -37.07 -25.44 34.19
N ASN A 26 -37.16 -25.65 35.51
CA ASN A 26 -37.02 -26.86 36.33
C ASN A 26 -36.03 -28.03 36.03
N ASN A 27 -35.17 -28.22 37.05
CA ASN A 27 -34.93 -29.41 37.89
C ASN A 27 -34.47 -30.75 37.25
N ASN A 28 -33.22 -31.15 37.57
CA ASN A 28 -32.95 -32.02 38.73
C ASN A 28 -31.45 -32.12 39.07
N SER A 29 -31.18 -31.98 40.37
CA SER A 29 -29.91 -32.10 41.10
C SER A 29 -29.50 -33.59 41.29
N PRO A 30 -28.29 -33.98 41.81
CA PRO A 30 -27.72 -33.45 43.07
C PRO A 30 -26.18 -33.33 43.25
N ASN A 31 -25.84 -32.44 44.19
CA ASN A 31 -24.77 -32.47 45.23
C ASN A 31 -23.31 -32.80 44.80
N HIS A 32 -22.27 -32.06 45.21
CA HIS A 32 -21.95 -31.62 46.57
C HIS A 32 -20.89 -30.49 46.56
N SER A 33 -21.01 -29.65 47.58
CA SER A 33 -20.14 -28.62 48.16
C SER A 33 -18.61 -28.82 48.13
N GLN A 34 -17.86 -27.71 48.00
CA GLN A 34 -17.09 -27.13 49.12
C GLN A 34 -16.60 -25.70 48.84
N LYS A 35 -16.84 -24.81 49.82
CA LYS A 35 -16.36 -23.43 49.93
C LYS A 35 -14.86 -23.40 50.26
N LEU A 36 -14.16 -22.35 49.84
CA LEU A 36 -13.12 -21.69 50.65
C LEU A 36 -12.97 -20.23 50.19
N ASN A 37 -12.91 -19.33 51.17
CA ASN A 37 -12.62 -17.90 51.06
C ASN A 37 -11.48 -17.62 52.08
N PRO A 38 -10.88 -16.41 52.15
CA PRO A 38 -9.51 -16.16 51.73
C PRO A 38 -8.62 -15.62 52.87
N HIS A 39 -7.38 -15.27 52.50
CA HIS A 39 -6.41 -14.37 53.17
C HIS A 39 -5.15 -14.98 53.81
N GLU A 40 -4.10 -14.16 53.72
CA GLU A 40 -2.83 -14.13 54.45
C GLU A 40 -1.70 -15.03 53.93
N THR A 41 -0.42 -14.64 53.92
CA THR A 41 0.33 -13.38 54.04
C THR A 41 1.74 -13.72 53.50
N SER A 42 2.47 -12.70 53.07
CA SER A 42 3.86 -12.74 52.59
C SER A 42 4.89 -13.26 53.61
N PHE A 43 5.96 -13.93 53.18
CA PHE A 43 7.36 -13.58 53.52
C PHE A 43 8.40 -14.40 52.72
N ASN A 44 9.51 -13.73 52.40
CA ASN A 44 10.64 -14.11 51.54
C ASN A 44 11.64 -15.10 52.18
N SER A 45 12.36 -15.88 51.34
CA SER A 45 13.82 -15.77 51.08
C SER A 45 14.53 -17.12 50.87
N GLN A 46 15.42 -17.17 49.85
CA GLN A 46 16.59 -18.06 49.65
C GLN A 46 16.33 -19.54 49.27
N THR A 47 17.03 -20.22 48.36
CA THR A 47 17.86 -19.94 47.16
C THR A 47 18.21 -21.34 46.61
N LEU A 48 18.13 -21.61 45.30
CA LEU A 48 19.17 -22.35 44.53
C LEU A 48 18.78 -22.56 43.06
N LEU A 49 19.55 -21.86 42.22
CA LEU A 49 19.97 -22.08 40.83
C LEU A 49 19.49 -23.36 40.12
N THR A 50 18.89 -23.20 38.92
CA THR A 50 19.36 -23.83 37.66
C THR A 50 18.57 -23.33 36.43
N SER A 51 19.33 -22.79 35.47
CA SER A 51 19.11 -22.75 34.01
C SER A 51 17.69 -22.85 33.41
N THR A 52 17.26 -21.76 32.74
CA THR A 52 16.61 -21.83 31.41
C THR A 52 16.62 -20.43 30.76
N ILE A 53 17.46 -20.27 29.73
CA ILE A 53 17.39 -19.12 28.80
C ILE A 53 16.39 -19.52 27.71
N SER A 54 15.18 -18.99 27.81
CA SER A 54 14.18 -19.04 26.74
C SER A 54 14.14 -17.67 26.07
N ASN A 55 14.75 -17.59 24.89
CA ASN A 55 14.75 -16.41 24.02
C ASN A 55 13.33 -16.06 23.58
N PHE A 56 12.69 -15.12 24.27
CA PHE A 56 11.61 -14.33 23.70
C PHE A 56 12.22 -13.33 22.71
N LYS A 57 11.80 -13.40 21.44
CA LYS A 57 12.05 -12.34 20.45
C LYS A 57 11.33 -11.08 20.93
N THR A 58 12.07 -10.16 21.52
CA THR A 58 11.64 -8.79 21.72
C THR A 58 11.55 -8.10 20.37
N GLN A 59 10.38 -7.53 20.07
CA GLN A 59 10.28 -6.46 19.08
C GLN A 59 11.25 -5.34 19.49
N PRO A 60 11.91 -4.64 18.56
CA PRO A 60 12.70 -3.49 18.93
C PRO A 60 11.75 -2.40 19.44
N VAL A 61 11.69 -2.27 20.76
CA VAL A 61 11.24 -1.05 21.42
C VAL A 61 12.27 -0.01 20.99
N LEU A 62 11.84 0.94 20.14
CA LEU A 62 12.62 2.11 19.79
C LEU A 62 13.16 2.73 21.08
N ALA A 63 14.47 2.98 21.11
CA ALA A 63 15.11 3.73 22.16
C ALA A 63 14.35 5.05 22.36
N GLN A 64 13.69 5.18 23.51
CA GLN A 64 13.12 6.44 23.98
C GLN A 64 14.29 7.40 24.23
N GLY A 65 14.68 8.14 23.20
CA GLY A 65 15.44 9.35 23.39
C GLY A 65 14.60 10.30 24.25
N ASN A 66 15.18 10.81 25.33
CA ASN A 66 14.56 11.76 26.25
C ASN A 66 13.98 12.97 25.50
N PHE A 67 12.68 12.95 25.19
CA PHE A 67 11.88 14.09 24.76
C PHE A 67 10.69 14.24 25.71
N SER A 68 10.90 14.91 26.83
CA SER A 68 9.81 15.33 27.73
C SER A 68 8.90 16.32 26.98
N GLY A 69 7.67 15.90 26.62
CA GLY A 69 6.62 16.78 26.09
C GLY A 69 6.05 16.47 24.69
N LEU A 70 6.49 15.41 24.02
CA LEU A 70 5.99 15.03 22.68
C LEU A 70 4.76 14.11 22.80
N GLN A 71 3.59 14.54 22.32
CA GLN A 71 2.41 13.67 22.15
C GLN A 71 2.24 13.32 20.68
N GLN A 72 1.93 12.06 20.36
CA GLN A 72 1.79 11.58 18.99
C GLN A 72 0.72 10.51 18.87
N GLY A 73 0.17 10.35 17.67
CA GLY A 73 -0.74 9.27 17.34
C GLY A 73 -0.90 9.06 15.84
N ASN A 74 -1.63 8.01 15.47
CA ASN A 74 -1.86 7.62 14.07
C ASN A 74 -3.34 7.62 13.65
N GLU A 75 -4.20 8.21 14.48
CA GLU A 75 -5.62 8.41 14.18
C GLU A 75 -6.00 9.88 14.34
N ILE A 76 -6.80 10.41 13.42
CA ILE A 76 -7.48 11.69 13.56
C ILE A 76 -8.96 11.44 13.39
N THR A 77 -9.77 11.99 14.28
CA THR A 77 -11.23 11.96 14.17
C THR A 77 -11.74 13.34 13.83
N ILE A 78 -12.45 13.50 12.71
CA ILE A 78 -13.06 14.77 12.29
C ILE A 78 -14.58 14.65 12.39
N ASN A 79 -15.21 15.41 13.28
CA ASN A 79 -16.67 15.39 13.50
C ASN A 79 -17.22 13.96 13.70
N GLY A 80 -16.46 13.11 14.41
CA GLY A 80 -16.79 11.71 14.70
C GLY A 80 -16.38 10.70 13.62
N ARG A 81 -15.81 11.14 12.49
CA ARG A 81 -15.31 10.27 11.41
C ARG A 81 -13.82 10.00 11.59
N LYS A 82 -13.41 8.75 11.58
CA LYS A 82 -12.03 8.33 11.85
C LYS A 82 -11.19 8.24 10.57
N PHE A 83 -9.96 8.73 10.64
CA PHE A 83 -8.99 8.67 9.55
C PHE A 83 -7.63 8.15 10.07
N PRO A 84 -6.99 7.23 9.34
CA PRO A 84 -5.65 6.73 9.67
C PRO A 84 -4.59 7.77 9.26
N LEU A 85 -4.44 8.82 10.07
CA LEU A 85 -3.54 9.95 9.84
C LEU A 85 -2.58 10.12 11.01
N ALA A 86 -1.30 10.30 10.72
CA ALA A 86 -0.31 10.60 11.74
C ALA A 86 -0.39 12.07 12.18
N TRP A 87 -0.35 12.29 13.50
CA TRP A 87 -0.26 13.60 14.11
C TRP A 87 0.82 13.62 15.20
N SER A 88 1.36 14.80 15.47
CA SER A 88 2.34 15.05 16.53
C SER A 88 2.12 16.43 17.11
N GLN A 89 2.35 16.57 18.41
CA GLN A 89 2.40 17.84 19.12
C GLN A 89 3.85 18.12 19.54
N TRP A 90 4.26 19.37 19.47
CA TRP A 90 5.52 19.83 20.07
C TRP A 90 5.38 21.25 20.60
N THR A 91 6.30 21.64 21.47
CA THR A 91 6.38 23.02 21.99
C THR A 91 7.38 23.82 21.17
N GLU A 92 7.00 25.04 20.79
CA GLU A 92 7.90 26.03 20.19
C GLU A 92 7.80 27.34 20.98
N GLY A 93 8.84 27.65 21.76
CA GLY A 93 8.78 28.73 22.76
C GLY A 93 7.77 28.38 23.87
N THR A 94 6.73 29.20 24.03
CA THR A 94 5.60 28.94 24.93
C THR A 94 4.38 28.37 24.22
N ALA A 95 4.41 28.29 22.88
CA ALA A 95 3.28 27.85 22.09
C ALA A 95 3.30 26.32 21.88
N THR A 96 2.14 25.72 22.07
CA THR A 96 1.86 24.36 21.60
C THR A 96 1.61 24.39 20.10
N ARG A 97 2.31 23.52 19.36
CA ARG A 97 2.14 23.32 17.92
C ARG A 97 1.60 21.93 17.63
N ILE A 98 0.71 21.85 16.65
CA ILE A 98 0.09 20.62 16.18
C ILE A 98 0.51 20.39 14.73
N GLY A 99 1.18 19.27 14.51
CA GLY A 99 1.55 18.78 13.21
C GLY A 99 0.69 17.61 12.77
N ILE A 100 0.32 17.60 11.50
CA ILE A 100 -0.33 16.47 10.82
C ILE A 100 0.54 16.07 9.63
N SER A 101 0.63 14.77 9.31
CA SER A 101 1.37 14.27 8.14
C SER A 101 0.97 15.02 6.87
N ASP A 102 1.94 15.48 6.08
CA ASP A 102 1.70 16.37 4.93
C ASP A 102 0.77 15.78 3.86
N THR A 103 0.97 14.52 3.49
CA THR A 103 0.07 13.82 2.56
C THR A 103 -1.34 13.60 3.15
N GLY A 104 -1.45 13.49 4.48
CA GLY A 104 -2.73 13.49 5.20
C GLY A 104 -3.44 14.83 5.14
N VAL A 105 -2.72 15.92 5.38
CA VAL A 105 -3.21 17.29 5.25
C VAL A 105 -3.70 17.56 3.83
N MET A 106 -2.97 17.10 2.82
CA MET A 106 -3.41 17.21 1.42
C MET A 106 -4.69 16.41 1.14
N ASN A 107 -4.71 15.13 1.50
CA ASN A 107 -5.76 14.21 1.06
C ASN A 107 -7.07 14.33 1.87
N ILE A 108 -7.00 14.75 3.13
CA ILE A 108 -8.15 14.76 4.05
C ILE A 108 -8.61 16.17 4.41
N PHE A 109 -7.69 17.14 4.46
CA PHE A 109 -8.02 18.53 4.79
C PHE A 109 -8.11 19.43 3.54
N GLY A 110 -7.68 18.94 2.37
CA GLY A 110 -7.82 19.66 1.10
C GLY A 110 -6.79 20.76 0.88
N LEU A 111 -5.75 20.86 1.71
CA LEU A 111 -4.70 21.86 1.48
C LEU A 111 -3.91 21.49 0.22
N HIS A 112 -3.79 22.46 -0.68
CA HIS A 112 -2.99 22.26 -1.87
C HIS A 112 -1.50 22.51 -1.56
N LEU A 113 -0.71 21.44 -1.54
CA LEU A 113 0.74 21.52 -1.34
C LEU A 113 1.44 21.96 -2.63
N LEU A 114 2.12 23.11 -2.59
CA LEU A 114 2.93 23.61 -3.70
C LEU A 114 4.35 23.03 -3.67
N SER A 115 5.08 23.19 -4.76
CA SER A 115 6.49 22.78 -4.85
C SER A 115 7.37 23.51 -3.83
N THR A 116 8.35 22.80 -3.28
CA THR A 116 9.33 23.37 -2.34
C THR A 116 10.67 22.64 -2.43
N PRO A 117 11.80 23.36 -2.53
CA PRO A 117 13.13 22.77 -2.41
C PRO A 117 13.56 22.61 -0.94
N ASN A 118 12.86 23.24 0.00
CA ASN A 118 13.21 23.22 1.42
C ASN A 118 12.36 22.16 2.16
N PRO A 119 12.96 21.08 2.68
CA PRO A 119 12.20 20.05 3.38
C PRO A 119 11.53 20.52 4.66
N ASN A 120 11.98 21.64 5.25
CA ASN A 120 11.45 22.18 6.50
C ASN A 120 10.37 23.26 6.31
N ILE A 121 10.03 23.60 5.06
CA ILE A 121 8.99 24.60 4.75
C ILE A 121 8.08 24.06 3.64
N GLN A 122 6.78 24.17 3.85
CA GLN A 122 5.76 23.77 2.88
C GLN A 122 4.85 24.94 2.55
N PRO A 123 4.97 25.54 1.35
CA PRO A 123 3.97 26.48 0.85
C PRO A 123 2.67 25.73 0.54
N VAL A 124 1.55 26.28 1.01
CA VAL A 124 0.21 25.71 0.81
C VAL A 124 -0.79 26.76 0.36
N VAL A 125 -1.82 26.32 -0.35
CA VAL A 125 -3.02 27.12 -0.64
C VAL A 125 -4.24 26.47 0.02
N TRP A 126 -4.93 27.25 0.86
CA TRP A 126 -6.18 26.91 1.52
C TRP A 126 -6.91 28.20 1.92
N PHE A 127 -7.91 28.59 1.12
CA PHE A 127 -8.67 29.84 1.24
C PHE A 127 -7.81 31.14 1.39
N ASN A 128 -6.61 31.17 0.80
CA ASN A 128 -5.72 32.34 0.82
C ASN A 128 -6.29 33.52 0.04
N ASN A 129 -6.12 34.74 0.59
CA ASN A 129 -6.54 36.01 -0.05
C ASN A 129 -5.86 36.28 -1.40
N ASP A 130 -4.61 35.85 -1.56
CA ASP A 130 -3.85 35.96 -2.81
C ASP A 130 -3.24 34.59 -3.18
N PRO A 131 -3.60 33.99 -4.32
CA PRO A 131 -3.00 32.74 -4.81
C PRO A 131 -1.48 32.83 -5.04
N ASN A 132 -0.94 34.04 -5.24
CA ASN A 132 0.49 34.27 -5.39
C ASN A 132 1.23 34.40 -4.05
N GLN A 133 0.50 34.41 -2.93
CA GLN A 133 1.05 34.44 -1.58
C GLN A 133 0.58 33.22 -0.79
N PRO A 134 1.23 32.06 -1.01
CA PRO A 134 0.91 30.84 -0.28
C PRO A 134 1.22 30.98 1.21
N THR A 135 0.46 30.29 2.05
CA THR A 135 0.79 30.16 3.48
C THR A 135 2.02 29.27 3.61
N LEU A 136 3.06 29.74 4.30
CA LEU A 136 4.27 28.96 4.53
C LEU A 136 4.15 28.20 5.86
N LEU A 137 3.96 26.89 5.80
CA LEU A 137 3.92 26.04 6.99
C LEU A 137 5.31 25.52 7.32
N LYS A 138 5.65 25.50 8.61
CA LYS A 138 6.83 24.75 9.08
C LYS A 138 6.57 23.27 8.88
N ALA A 139 7.58 22.57 8.37
CA ALA A 139 7.57 21.13 8.23
C ALA A 139 8.64 20.51 9.11
N LYS A 140 8.32 19.37 9.73
CA LYS A 140 9.24 18.62 10.59
C LYS A 140 9.16 17.13 10.26
N PHE A 141 10.29 16.54 9.91
CA PHE A 141 10.38 15.10 9.74
C PHE A 141 10.60 14.42 11.10
N ILE A 142 9.69 13.53 11.47
CA ILE A 142 9.83 12.62 12.61
C ILE A 142 9.43 11.25 12.08
N ALA A 143 10.42 10.36 11.95
CA ALA A 143 10.23 9.10 11.24
C ALA A 143 8.99 8.32 11.77
N PRO A 144 8.16 7.76 10.87
CA PRO A 144 8.33 7.72 9.42
C PRO A 144 7.67 8.87 8.65
N TYR A 145 7.18 9.93 9.31
CA TYR A 145 6.32 10.95 8.69
C TYR A 145 6.96 12.35 8.62
N ARG A 146 6.52 13.15 7.65
CA ARG A 146 6.76 14.58 7.59
C ARG A 146 5.51 15.33 8.02
N TYR A 147 5.58 16.05 9.13
CA TYR A 147 4.48 16.78 9.72
C TYR A 147 4.49 18.24 9.28
N LEU A 148 3.34 18.79 8.91
CA LEU A 148 3.14 20.23 8.70
C LEU A 148 2.49 20.82 9.94
N ASP A 149 3.04 21.92 10.45
CA ASP A 149 2.40 22.72 11.50
C ASP A 149 1.12 23.34 10.96
N VAL A 150 -0.03 22.83 11.41
CA VAL A 150 -1.38 23.26 10.98
C VAL A 150 -2.10 24.05 12.07
N THR A 151 -1.40 24.44 13.14
CA THR A 151 -2.01 25.06 14.33
C THR A 151 -2.85 26.28 13.97
N ASP A 152 -2.29 27.19 13.16
CA ASP A 152 -2.95 28.44 12.78
C ASP A 152 -4.13 28.17 11.81
N ILE A 153 -3.99 27.22 10.89
CA ILE A 153 -5.08 26.81 9.98
C ILE A 153 -6.27 26.23 10.75
N LEU A 154 -6.01 25.36 11.73
CA LEU A 154 -7.06 24.78 12.56
C LEU A 154 -7.76 25.85 13.40
N ARG A 155 -7.00 26.82 13.94
CA ARG A 155 -7.55 27.95 14.69
C ARG A 155 -8.43 28.84 13.81
N ASP A 156 -7.96 29.19 12.61
CA ASP A 156 -8.67 30.06 11.69
C ASP A 156 -9.95 29.40 11.16
N ALA A 157 -9.98 28.07 11.07
CA ALA A 157 -11.18 27.27 10.80
C ALA A 157 -12.15 27.18 12.01
N GLY A 158 -11.80 27.71 13.17
CA GLY A 158 -12.58 27.59 14.40
C GLY A 158 -12.62 26.17 14.99
N THR A 159 -11.61 25.34 14.70
CA THR A 159 -11.58 23.93 15.10
C THR A 159 -11.34 23.80 16.60
N GLN A 160 -12.19 23.04 17.30
CA GLN A 160 -11.91 22.59 18.66
C GLN A 160 -11.10 21.30 18.61
N ILE A 161 -10.06 21.21 19.45
CA ILE A 161 -9.08 20.14 19.43
C ILE A 161 -9.07 19.44 20.78
N GLN A 162 -9.20 18.11 20.77
CA GLN A 162 -9.07 17.26 21.95
C GLN A 162 -8.18 16.07 21.64
N MET A 163 -7.18 15.82 22.48
CA MET A 163 -6.29 14.67 22.35
C MET A 163 -6.75 13.55 23.28
N VAL A 164 -6.99 12.37 22.73
CA VAL A 164 -7.46 11.19 23.48
C VAL A 164 -6.60 9.99 23.09
N GLY A 165 -5.55 9.74 23.88
CA GLY A 165 -4.59 8.67 23.64
C GLY A 165 -3.93 8.81 22.26
N ASN A 166 -4.20 7.86 21.37
CA ASN A 166 -3.67 7.81 20.01
C ASN A 166 -4.47 8.67 18.99
N SER A 167 -5.61 9.23 19.39
CA SER A 167 -6.52 9.97 18.49
C SER A 167 -6.47 11.47 18.74
N LEU A 168 -6.36 12.26 17.66
CA LEU A 168 -6.59 13.71 17.67
C LEU A 168 -8.03 13.96 17.21
N ASN A 169 -8.90 14.34 18.14
CA ASN A 169 -10.30 14.65 17.86
C ASN A 169 -10.43 16.12 17.47
N LEU A 170 -10.95 16.36 16.28
CA LEU A 170 -11.19 17.68 15.69
C LEU A 170 -12.71 17.86 15.53
N THR A 171 -13.25 18.87 16.22
CA THR A 171 -14.63 19.31 16.04
C THR A 171 -14.60 20.59 15.21
N ILE A 172 -15.07 20.48 13.97
CA ILE A 172 -14.97 21.53 12.96
C ILE A 172 -16.36 22.11 12.77
N PRO A 173 -16.58 23.41 13.02
CA PRO A 173 -17.86 24.06 12.77
C PRO A 173 -18.26 23.91 11.29
N PRO A 174 -19.48 23.44 10.98
CA PRO A 174 -19.89 23.29 9.58
C PRO A 174 -20.00 24.66 8.91
N ALA A 175 -19.45 24.79 7.71
CA ALA A 175 -19.70 25.94 6.85
C ALA A 175 -21.14 25.91 6.31
N LYS A 176 -21.75 27.08 6.14
CA LYS A 176 -23.01 27.24 5.42
C LYS A 176 -22.72 27.32 3.93
N ILE A 177 -23.39 26.47 3.15
CA ILE A 177 -23.36 26.60 1.68
C ILE A 177 -24.39 27.66 1.29
N GLU A 178 -23.90 28.77 0.74
CA GLU A 178 -24.76 29.88 0.32
C GLU A 178 -25.34 29.64 -1.07
N ASN A 179 -24.55 29.08 -1.98
CA ASN A 179 -24.94 28.84 -3.36
C ASN A 179 -24.06 27.77 -4.02
N ILE A 180 -24.60 27.11 -5.05
CA ILE A 180 -23.85 26.22 -5.93
C ILE A 180 -24.17 26.56 -7.38
N ARG A 181 -23.14 26.91 -8.14
CA ARG A 181 -23.26 27.24 -9.57
C ARG A 181 -22.37 26.33 -10.41
N GLN A 182 -22.85 25.99 -11.60
CA GLN A 182 -22.10 25.20 -12.58
C GLN A 182 -21.92 25.98 -13.89
N GLY A 183 -20.82 25.74 -14.59
CA GLY A 183 -20.53 26.38 -15.88
C GLY A 183 -19.67 25.52 -16.79
N ASN A 184 -19.84 25.71 -18.10
CA ASN A 184 -18.97 25.13 -19.12
C ASN A 184 -17.62 25.83 -19.11
N GLN A 185 -16.56 25.08 -19.36
CA GLN A 185 -15.19 25.56 -19.53
C GLN A 185 -14.60 24.88 -20.77
N GLU A 186 -13.54 25.44 -21.37
CA GLU A 186 -12.90 24.85 -22.56
C GLU A 186 -12.42 23.40 -22.33
N TRP A 187 -12.01 23.09 -21.10
CA TRP A 187 -11.47 21.79 -20.70
C TRP A 187 -12.53 20.85 -20.07
N GLY A 188 -13.77 21.30 -19.86
CA GLY A 188 -14.80 20.50 -19.19
C GLY A 188 -15.86 21.32 -18.44
N LYS A 189 -16.11 20.98 -17.17
CA LYS A 189 -17.13 21.61 -16.34
C LYS A 189 -16.54 22.12 -15.04
N ARG A 190 -17.01 23.27 -14.58
CA ARG A 190 -16.68 23.84 -13.27
C ARG A 190 -17.91 23.94 -12.40
N ILE A 191 -17.79 23.49 -11.16
CA ILE A 191 -18.77 23.69 -10.09
C ILE A 191 -18.12 24.63 -9.07
N VAL A 192 -18.83 25.66 -8.64
CA VAL A 192 -18.38 26.61 -7.61
C VAL A 192 -19.39 26.60 -6.47
N ILE A 193 -18.89 26.32 -5.28
CA ILE A 193 -19.65 26.29 -4.04
C ILE A 193 -19.27 27.54 -3.25
N ASP A 194 -20.22 28.46 -3.07
CA ASP A 194 -20.05 29.66 -2.25
C ASP A 194 -20.28 29.30 -0.78
N LEU A 195 -19.37 29.74 0.09
CA LEU A 195 -19.34 29.37 1.51
C LEU A 195 -19.27 30.63 2.38
N ASP A 196 -19.94 30.60 3.53
CA ASP A 196 -19.83 31.67 4.54
C ASP A 196 -18.45 31.73 5.21
N ARG A 197 -17.71 30.61 5.21
CA ARG A 197 -16.39 30.46 5.83
C ARG A 197 -15.53 29.37 5.17
N PRO A 198 -14.21 29.40 5.38
CA PRO A 198 -13.32 28.29 5.03
C PRO A 198 -13.75 26.96 5.65
N THR A 199 -13.54 25.87 4.92
CA THR A 199 -13.88 24.50 5.37
C THR A 199 -12.83 23.49 4.92
N PHE A 200 -12.83 22.29 5.48
CA PHE A 200 -11.99 21.19 5.01
C PHE A 200 -12.77 20.29 4.07
N TRP A 201 -12.06 19.71 3.10
CA TRP A 201 -12.65 18.81 2.12
C TRP A 201 -11.69 17.69 1.74
N LEU A 202 -12.26 16.60 1.24
CA LEU A 202 -11.54 15.51 0.60
C LEU A 202 -12.21 15.12 -0.70
N VAL A 203 -11.42 14.50 -1.58
CA VAL A 203 -11.86 13.98 -2.87
C VAL A 203 -11.68 12.47 -2.88
N SER A 204 -12.72 11.75 -3.26
CA SER A 204 -12.66 10.32 -3.52
C SER A 204 -13.22 10.05 -4.91
N GLN A 205 -12.50 9.28 -5.72
CA GLN A 205 -12.90 8.95 -7.08
C GLN A 205 -12.69 7.47 -7.37
N ALA A 206 -13.65 6.86 -8.06
CA ALA A 206 -13.55 5.52 -8.63
C ALA A 206 -14.26 5.49 -9.98
N LYS A 207 -13.53 5.17 -11.06
CA LYS A 207 -14.08 5.13 -12.42
C LYS A 207 -14.83 6.43 -12.79
N ASN A 208 -16.10 6.28 -13.15
CA ASN A 208 -17.02 7.34 -13.55
C ASN A 208 -17.75 7.96 -12.33
N GLU A 209 -17.40 7.58 -11.11
CA GLU A 209 -18.02 8.11 -9.90
C GLU A 209 -16.99 8.91 -9.09
N GLY A 210 -17.43 10.07 -8.60
CA GLY A 210 -16.62 10.93 -7.77
C GLY A 210 -17.40 11.53 -6.62
N ALA A 211 -16.71 11.86 -5.55
CA ALA A 211 -17.27 12.50 -4.38
C ALA A 211 -16.32 13.59 -3.89
N VAL A 212 -16.83 14.82 -3.77
CA VAL A 212 -16.19 15.88 -2.98
C VAL A 212 -16.96 15.99 -1.68
N ILE A 213 -16.30 15.68 -0.57
CA ILE A 213 -16.90 15.64 0.78
C ILE A 213 -16.30 16.77 1.59
N PHE A 214 -17.14 17.63 2.16
CA PHE A 214 -16.66 18.79 2.92
C PHE A 214 -17.49 19.06 4.17
N GLU A 215 -16.88 19.71 5.16
CA GLU A 215 -17.50 20.06 6.44
C GLU A 215 -18.42 21.27 6.25
N GLY A 216 -19.67 21.01 5.87
CA GLY A 216 -20.66 22.04 5.65
C GLY A 216 -22.06 21.47 5.48
N VAL A 217 -23.06 22.35 5.60
CA VAL A 217 -24.48 21.99 5.52
C VAL A 217 -25.13 22.80 4.39
N ALA A 218 -25.75 22.07 3.46
CA ALA A 218 -26.56 22.65 2.39
C ALA A 218 -27.94 23.01 2.92
N SER A 219 -28.50 24.13 2.44
CA SER A 219 -29.87 24.49 2.78
C SER A 219 -30.86 23.45 2.22
N PRO A 220 -32.06 23.29 2.82
CA PRO A 220 -33.10 22.39 2.30
C PRO A 220 -33.46 22.68 0.84
N GLU A 221 -33.41 23.94 0.42
CA GLU A 221 -33.67 24.37 -0.96
C GLU A 221 -32.60 23.86 -1.92
N LEU A 222 -31.31 23.99 -1.56
CA LEU A 222 -30.21 23.45 -2.36
C LEU A 222 -30.27 21.92 -2.44
N MET A 223 -30.62 21.26 -1.34
CA MET A 223 -30.82 19.81 -1.31
C MET A 223 -31.99 19.37 -2.20
N ALA A 224 -33.08 20.13 -2.22
CA ALA A 224 -34.23 19.87 -3.09
C ALA A 224 -33.90 20.13 -4.57
N GLN A 225 -33.04 21.10 -4.87
CA GLN A 225 -32.62 21.42 -6.23
C GLN A 225 -31.72 20.34 -6.84
N TYR A 226 -30.83 19.75 -6.05
CA TYR A 226 -29.80 18.81 -6.53
C TYR A 226 -29.99 17.40 -5.95
N GLN A 227 -31.21 16.87 -6.05
CA GLN A 227 -31.51 15.51 -5.58
C GLN A 227 -30.80 14.44 -6.42
N PRO A 228 -30.45 13.29 -5.83
CA PRO A 228 -29.96 12.13 -6.59
C PRO A 228 -31.00 11.67 -7.62
N PRO A 229 -30.60 11.23 -8.83
CA PRO A 229 -31.53 10.71 -9.81
C PRO A 229 -32.32 9.50 -9.26
N SER A 230 -33.63 9.47 -9.50
CA SER A 230 -34.44 8.29 -9.24
C SER A 230 -34.10 7.23 -10.29
N THR A 231 -33.55 6.10 -9.86
CA THR A 231 -33.07 4.97 -10.68
C THR A 231 -31.70 5.14 -11.34
N ALA A 232 -30.66 4.58 -10.71
CA ALA A 232 -29.45 4.17 -11.42
C ALA A 232 -29.59 2.68 -11.77
N SER A 233 -29.89 2.39 -13.03
CA SER A 233 -29.71 1.03 -13.56
C SER A 233 -28.23 0.70 -13.56
N THR A 234 -27.85 -0.37 -12.86
CA THR A 234 -26.56 -1.04 -12.95
C THR A 234 -26.38 -1.64 -14.34
N GLN A 235 -26.01 -0.83 -15.34
CA GLN A 235 -25.33 -1.37 -16.51
C GLN A 235 -23.88 -1.66 -16.12
N GLY A 236 -23.67 -2.86 -15.58
CA GLY A 236 -22.34 -3.41 -15.38
C GLY A 236 -21.66 -3.57 -16.74
N THR A 237 -20.74 -2.67 -17.06
CA THR A 237 -19.74 -2.94 -18.09
C THR A 237 -18.84 -4.06 -17.56
N THR A 238 -18.73 -5.13 -18.35
CA THR A 238 -17.99 -6.36 -18.03
C THR A 238 -16.46 -6.20 -18.04
N ASN A 239 -15.95 -4.97 -17.88
CA ASN A 239 -14.52 -4.73 -17.74
C ASN A 239 -14.08 -5.09 -16.32
N THR A 240 -13.40 -6.23 -16.21
CA THR A 240 -12.85 -6.78 -14.96
C THR A 240 -11.63 -6.02 -14.42
N ASP A 241 -11.14 -5.01 -15.15
CA ASP A 241 -10.03 -4.17 -14.71
C ASP A 241 -10.61 -2.90 -14.06
N GLU A 242 -10.61 -2.87 -12.72
CA GLU A 242 -11.13 -1.74 -11.93
C GLU A 242 -10.40 -0.41 -12.20
N ASP A 243 -9.24 -0.48 -12.86
CA ASP A 243 -8.35 0.63 -13.24
C ASP A 243 -8.55 1.18 -14.66
N ASP A 244 -9.25 0.44 -15.52
CA ASP A 244 -9.50 0.91 -16.87
C ASP A 244 -10.68 1.90 -16.83
N LEU A 245 -10.37 3.19 -16.94
CA LEU A 245 -11.38 4.24 -17.10
C LEU A 245 -12.09 4.14 -18.46
N GLY A 246 -11.63 3.24 -19.34
CA GLY A 246 -12.10 3.06 -20.71
C GLY A 246 -11.36 3.95 -21.70
N SER A 247 -11.45 3.60 -22.98
CA SER A 247 -11.15 4.50 -24.09
C SER A 247 -12.44 4.73 -24.87
N GLY A 248 -12.87 5.99 -25.02
CA GLY A 248 -14.15 6.26 -25.66
C GLY A 248 -14.41 7.74 -25.92
N SER A 249 -14.89 8.01 -27.13
CA SER A 249 -15.29 9.31 -27.68
C SER A 249 -16.61 9.87 -27.13
N ASN A 250 -17.26 9.18 -26.17
CA ASN A 250 -18.45 9.70 -25.51
C ASN A 250 -18.05 10.62 -24.35
N ILE A 251 -17.57 11.81 -24.71
CA ILE A 251 -17.41 12.98 -23.82
C ILE A 251 -18.82 13.56 -23.54
N LYS A 252 -19.78 12.71 -23.22
CA LYS A 252 -21.14 13.14 -22.91
C LYS A 252 -21.22 13.28 -21.41
N PHE A 253 -21.27 14.53 -20.96
CA PHE A 253 -21.75 14.84 -19.64
C PHE A 253 -23.22 14.44 -19.57
N GLU A 254 -23.58 13.66 -18.54
CA GLU A 254 -24.97 13.42 -18.22
C GLU A 254 -25.71 14.74 -18.00
N SER A 255 -27.02 14.75 -18.22
CA SER A 255 -27.87 15.93 -18.04
C SER A 255 -27.77 16.50 -16.61
N GLN A 256 -27.56 15.62 -15.63
CA GLN A 256 -27.24 15.96 -14.26
C GLN A 256 -25.82 15.50 -13.91
N LEU A 257 -24.88 16.46 -13.85
CA LEU A 257 -23.48 16.21 -13.52
C LEU A 257 -23.28 15.77 -12.06
N PHE A 258 -24.10 16.32 -11.15
CA PHE A 258 -23.94 16.05 -9.72
C PHE A 258 -25.27 16.04 -8.96
N SER A 259 -25.22 15.42 -7.79
CA SER A 259 -26.27 15.49 -6.76
C SER A 259 -25.64 15.77 -5.39
N LEU A 260 -26.48 16.17 -4.44
CA LEU A 260 -26.07 16.41 -3.06
C LEU A 260 -26.62 15.33 -2.13
N ALA A 261 -25.79 14.92 -1.18
CA ALA A 261 -26.20 14.15 -0.02
C ALA A 261 -25.63 14.79 1.24
N THR A 262 -26.42 14.88 2.31
CA THR A 262 -25.97 15.42 3.60
C THR A 262 -25.95 14.31 4.64
N GLU A 263 -24.88 14.26 5.43
CA GLU A 263 -24.71 13.34 6.54
C GLU A 263 -24.22 14.14 7.75
N LYS A 264 -25.10 14.31 8.76
CA LYS A 264 -24.83 15.11 9.96
C LYS A 264 -24.40 16.55 9.60
N THR A 265 -23.11 16.87 9.80
CA THR A 265 -22.49 18.18 9.57
C THR A 265 -21.75 18.26 8.23
N THR A 266 -21.93 17.28 7.36
CA THR A 266 -21.14 17.14 6.12
C THR A 266 -22.04 17.06 4.90
N THR A 267 -21.61 17.71 3.82
CA THR A 267 -22.26 17.61 2.51
C THR A 267 -21.31 16.88 1.56
N LYS A 268 -21.88 15.99 0.75
CA LYS A 268 -21.23 15.22 -0.31
C LYS A 268 -21.77 15.73 -1.64
N LEU A 269 -20.88 16.26 -2.46
CA LEU A 269 -21.13 16.49 -3.88
C LEU A 269 -20.81 15.19 -4.61
N LEU A 270 -21.83 14.45 -5.03
CA LEU A 270 -21.71 13.19 -5.76
C LEU A 270 -21.70 13.49 -7.26
N LEU A 271 -20.62 13.15 -7.95
CA LEU A 271 -20.39 13.45 -9.36
C LEU A 271 -20.48 12.19 -10.21
N ASN A 272 -21.15 12.31 -11.35
CA ASN A 272 -21.09 11.35 -12.45
C ASN A 272 -20.11 11.88 -13.50
N LEU A 273 -18.93 11.27 -13.55
CA LEU A 273 -17.80 11.69 -14.36
C LEU A 273 -17.83 11.00 -15.73
N PRO A 274 -17.61 11.75 -16.82
CA PRO A 274 -17.32 11.13 -18.11
C PRO A 274 -16.10 10.21 -18.05
N THR A 275 -16.03 9.25 -18.96
CA THR A 275 -14.84 8.38 -19.13
C THR A 275 -13.57 9.22 -19.29
N ALA A 276 -12.52 8.85 -18.55
CA ALA A 276 -11.22 9.51 -18.52
C ALA A 276 -11.23 10.98 -18.04
N TYR A 277 -12.28 11.40 -17.31
CA TYR A 277 -12.29 12.66 -16.56
C TYR A 277 -12.03 12.43 -15.08
N GLY A 278 -11.36 13.38 -14.45
CA GLY A 278 -11.10 13.40 -13.01
C GLY A 278 -11.54 14.67 -12.34
N ILE A 279 -11.42 14.69 -11.01
CA ILE A 279 -11.78 15.82 -10.16
C ILE A 279 -10.53 16.59 -9.75
N ARG A 280 -10.50 17.89 -10.05
CA ARG A 280 -9.55 18.84 -9.48
C ARG A 280 -10.30 19.82 -8.58
N ALA A 281 -10.13 19.67 -7.26
CA ALA A 281 -10.74 20.55 -6.27
C ALA A 281 -9.72 21.53 -5.66
N PHE A 282 -10.09 22.80 -5.52
CA PHE A 282 -9.25 23.84 -4.91
C PHE A 282 -10.12 24.97 -4.32
N SER A 283 -9.56 25.73 -3.39
CA SER A 283 -10.25 26.85 -2.73
C SER A 283 -9.89 28.21 -3.35
N LEU A 284 -10.85 29.14 -3.30
CA LEU A 284 -10.64 30.58 -3.51
C LEU A 284 -11.10 31.36 -2.27
N SER A 285 -10.62 32.58 -2.12
CA SER A 285 -11.00 33.53 -1.07
C SER A 285 -11.84 34.69 -1.61
N ASN A 286 -12.37 35.51 -0.70
CA ASN A 286 -13.03 36.78 -0.97
C ASN A 286 -14.09 36.74 -2.11
N PRO A 287 -15.24 36.06 -1.91
CA PRO A 287 -15.63 35.27 -0.73
C PRO A 287 -15.05 33.83 -0.75
N PRO A 288 -15.03 33.11 0.39
CA PRO A 288 -14.60 31.72 0.46
C PRO A 288 -15.40 30.84 -0.51
N ARG A 289 -14.70 30.13 -1.40
CA ARG A 289 -15.32 29.25 -2.39
C ARG A 289 -14.55 27.94 -2.51
N LEU A 290 -15.27 26.83 -2.59
CA LEU A 290 -14.72 25.55 -3.03
C LEU A 290 -15.04 25.38 -4.52
N VAL A 291 -14.01 25.24 -5.34
CA VAL A 291 -14.11 25.05 -6.79
C VAL A 291 -13.79 23.60 -7.13
N VAL A 292 -14.65 22.98 -7.94
CA VAL A 292 -14.52 21.60 -8.39
C VAL A 292 -14.54 21.59 -9.92
N ASP A 293 -13.38 21.30 -10.50
CA ASP A 293 -13.20 21.15 -11.94
C ASP A 293 -13.30 19.68 -12.33
N VAL A 294 -14.15 19.37 -13.30
CA VAL A 294 -14.26 18.05 -13.94
C VAL A 294 -13.55 18.12 -15.30
N ARG A 295 -12.37 17.51 -15.39
CA ARG A 295 -11.43 17.66 -16.53
C ARG A 295 -10.58 16.41 -16.76
N PRO A 296 -10.04 16.17 -17.98
CA PRO A 296 -9.24 14.99 -18.30
C PRO A 296 -7.77 15.08 -17.87
N ASP A 297 -7.30 16.28 -17.51
CA ASP A 297 -5.94 16.58 -17.08
C ASP A 297 -5.95 17.10 -15.63
N GLU A 298 -6.56 16.36 -14.71
CA GLU A 298 -6.84 16.78 -13.34
C GLU A 298 -5.59 16.87 -12.45
N LYS A 299 -4.56 16.06 -12.73
CA LYS A 299 -3.31 16.06 -11.96
C LYS A 299 -2.56 17.38 -12.09
N VAL A 300 -1.94 17.81 -11.00
CA VAL A 300 -1.20 19.09 -10.91
C VAL A 300 0.29 18.80 -10.76
N GLU A 301 1.13 19.54 -11.47
CA GLU A 301 2.57 19.36 -11.35
C GLU A 301 3.08 19.74 -9.96
N ARG A 302 4.05 18.98 -9.46
CA ARG A 302 4.61 19.16 -8.12
C ARG A 302 6.03 18.64 -8.02
N GLU A 303 6.83 19.33 -7.23
CA GLU A 303 8.16 18.91 -6.80
C GLU A 303 8.39 19.30 -5.34
N ILE A 304 8.33 18.32 -4.43
CA ILE A 304 8.53 18.53 -3.00
C ILE A 304 9.77 17.77 -2.56
N THR A 305 10.81 18.50 -2.15
CA THR A 305 11.89 17.92 -1.37
C THR A 305 11.32 17.54 -0.02
N TRP A 306 10.98 16.27 0.18
CA TRP A 306 10.22 15.81 1.33
C TRP A 306 11.13 15.67 2.55
N THR A 307 12.31 15.08 2.35
CA THR A 307 13.41 15.07 3.31
C THR A 307 14.74 15.09 2.53
N PRO A 308 15.89 15.41 3.14
CA PRO A 308 17.17 15.23 2.46
C PRO A 308 17.31 13.81 1.88
N GLY A 309 17.50 13.72 0.56
CA GLY A 309 17.63 12.46 -0.16
C GLY A 309 16.30 11.83 -0.63
N LEU A 310 15.14 12.44 -0.39
CA LEU A 310 13.86 11.97 -0.93
C LEU A 310 13.04 13.14 -1.51
N ILE A 311 12.79 13.09 -2.82
CA ILE A 311 12.01 14.11 -3.54
C ILE A 311 10.77 13.48 -4.14
N TRP A 312 9.60 14.02 -3.83
CA TRP A 312 8.35 13.65 -4.49
C TRP A 312 8.11 14.52 -5.71
N ARG A 313 7.86 13.90 -6.85
CA ARG A 313 7.56 14.56 -8.13
C ARG A 313 6.25 14.06 -8.72
N GLN A 314 5.54 14.96 -9.37
CA GLN A 314 4.38 14.67 -10.22
C GLN A 314 4.44 15.58 -11.45
N LYS A 315 4.35 15.01 -12.66
CA LYS A 315 4.39 15.76 -13.93
C LYS A 315 3.49 15.13 -14.98
N ILE A 316 3.12 15.91 -15.99
CA ILE A 316 2.50 15.41 -17.22
C ILE A 316 3.61 15.20 -18.26
N ILE A 317 3.85 13.95 -18.64
CA ILE A 317 4.90 13.56 -19.58
C ILE A 317 4.31 13.37 -20.98
N PRO A 318 4.68 14.23 -21.97
CA PRO A 318 4.23 14.05 -23.34
C PRO A 318 4.98 12.89 -24.00
N LEU A 319 4.25 12.04 -24.73
CA LEU A 319 4.83 10.95 -25.51
C LEU A 319 4.00 10.72 -26.79
N LYS A 320 4.59 10.98 -27.95
CA LYS A 320 3.99 10.71 -29.28
C LYS A 320 2.56 11.26 -29.48
N GLY A 321 2.29 12.46 -28.95
CA GLY A 321 0.99 13.12 -29.05
C GLY A 321 0.02 12.81 -27.91
N ASP A 322 0.34 11.82 -27.07
CA ASP A 322 -0.35 11.56 -25.80
C ASP A 322 0.35 12.27 -24.63
N SER A 323 -0.33 12.33 -23.49
CA SER A 323 0.18 12.93 -22.25
C SER A 323 -0.13 12.04 -21.06
N PHE A 324 0.89 11.69 -20.28
CA PHE A 324 0.76 10.76 -19.16
C PHE A 324 0.99 11.49 -17.82
N PRO A 325 0.04 11.45 -16.88
CA PRO A 325 0.33 11.81 -15.50
C PRO A 325 1.25 10.76 -14.88
N VAL A 326 2.41 11.21 -14.40
CA VAL A 326 3.42 10.37 -13.77
C VAL A 326 3.74 10.92 -12.38
N THR A 327 3.66 10.05 -11.38
CA THR A 327 4.01 10.36 -9.99
C THR A 327 5.17 9.47 -9.57
N TRP A 328 6.23 10.04 -9.01
CA TRP A 328 7.39 9.26 -8.58
C TRP A 328 8.13 9.87 -7.41
N LEU A 329 8.99 9.06 -6.79
CA LEU A 329 9.95 9.52 -5.79
C LEU A 329 11.36 9.33 -6.33
N ASP A 330 12.18 10.38 -6.28
CA ASP A 330 13.64 10.27 -6.45
C ASP A 330 14.28 10.04 -5.09
N ILE A 331 15.10 9.00 -4.99
CA ILE A 331 15.71 8.51 -3.76
C ILE A 331 17.23 8.51 -3.92
N ASP A 332 17.92 9.26 -3.08
CA ASP A 332 19.38 9.23 -2.98
C ASP A 332 19.81 8.07 -2.08
N LEU A 333 20.21 6.96 -2.71
CA LEU A 333 20.69 5.77 -2.01
C LEU A 333 22.06 5.94 -1.35
N LYS A 334 22.76 7.05 -1.61
CA LYS A 334 24.01 7.39 -0.90
C LYS A 334 23.73 8.12 0.41
N SER A 335 22.48 8.54 0.66
CA SER A 335 22.07 9.10 1.93
C SER A 335 22.23 8.05 3.03
N PRO A 336 23.00 8.32 4.11
CA PRO A 336 23.24 7.34 5.17
C PRO A 336 21.97 7.01 5.97
N ASN A 337 20.91 7.79 5.82
CA ASN A 337 19.66 7.64 6.57
C ASN A 337 18.57 6.91 5.78
N ILE A 338 18.81 6.55 4.52
CA ILE A 338 17.80 5.94 3.66
C ILE A 338 18.19 4.50 3.36
N PHE A 339 17.27 3.57 3.61
CA PHE A 339 17.43 2.16 3.24
C PHE A 339 16.11 1.58 2.72
N LEU A 340 16.21 0.47 2.00
CA LEU A 340 15.08 -0.17 1.34
C LEU A 340 14.96 -1.63 1.77
N LYS A 341 13.74 -2.12 1.92
CA LYS A 341 13.48 -3.55 2.17
C LYS A 341 12.29 -4.02 1.34
N PRO A 342 12.29 -5.27 0.86
CA PRO A 342 11.04 -5.88 0.46
C PRO A 342 10.09 -5.92 1.66
N VAL A 343 8.84 -5.59 1.45
CA VAL A 343 7.78 -5.64 2.45
C VAL A 343 6.69 -6.60 1.98
N THR A 344 6.07 -7.34 2.90
CA THR A 344 4.98 -8.29 2.63
C THR A 344 3.74 -7.92 3.43
N SER A 345 2.58 -8.41 3.00
CA SER A 345 1.31 -8.18 3.72
C SER A 345 1.28 -8.83 5.10
N ASN A 346 2.06 -9.89 5.31
CA ASN A 346 2.13 -10.63 6.56
C ASN A 346 3.60 -11.03 6.84
N PRO A 347 4.12 -10.80 8.06
CA PRO A 347 5.48 -11.21 8.42
C PRO A 347 5.63 -12.71 8.78
N ASP A 348 4.53 -13.38 9.11
CA ASP A 348 4.53 -14.76 9.66
C ASP A 348 4.18 -15.83 8.62
N THR A 349 3.63 -15.44 7.47
CA THR A 349 3.23 -16.34 6.37
C THR A 349 3.24 -15.63 5.03
N LEU A 350 3.42 -16.37 3.94
CA LEU A 350 3.31 -15.87 2.55
C LEU A 350 1.90 -15.93 1.99
N GLU A 351 0.94 -16.49 2.72
CA GLU A 351 -0.46 -16.35 2.32
C GLU A 351 -1.00 -15.00 2.83
N GLY A 352 -1.27 -14.08 1.90
CA GLY A 352 -1.89 -12.81 2.26
C GLY A 352 -1.81 -11.76 1.17
N THR A 353 -2.73 -10.79 1.26
CA THR A 353 -2.67 -9.54 0.50
C THR A 353 -3.23 -8.41 1.35
N GLU A 354 -2.64 -7.22 1.26
CA GLU A 354 -3.10 -5.99 1.90
C GLU A 354 -2.83 -4.78 0.99
N PRO A 355 -3.58 -3.67 1.10
CA PRO A 355 -3.25 -2.45 0.35
C PRO A 355 -1.82 -1.98 0.68
N ILE A 356 -1.05 -1.53 -0.31
CA ILE A 356 0.35 -1.14 -0.08
C ILE A 356 0.50 -0.04 0.97
N VAL A 357 -0.46 0.88 1.05
CA VAL A 357 -0.50 1.93 2.07
C VAL A 357 -0.62 1.35 3.48
N THR A 358 -1.36 0.25 3.65
CA THR A 358 -1.48 -0.48 4.91
C THR A 358 -0.18 -1.22 5.23
N ILE A 359 0.43 -1.88 4.24
CA ILE A 359 1.74 -2.53 4.41
C ILE A 359 2.80 -1.50 4.83
N GLY A 360 2.84 -0.33 4.20
CA GLY A 360 3.75 0.76 4.54
C GLY A 360 3.57 1.25 5.97
N ARG A 361 2.32 1.47 6.41
CA ARG A 361 2.02 1.87 7.80
C ARG A 361 2.45 0.79 8.81
N ASN A 362 2.09 -0.48 8.56
CA ASN A 362 2.39 -1.59 9.47
C ASN A 362 3.89 -1.88 9.58
N THR A 363 4.64 -1.63 8.50
CA THR A 363 6.10 -1.79 8.49
C THR A 363 6.84 -0.53 8.92
N THR A 364 6.15 0.59 9.15
CA THR A 364 6.74 1.91 9.45
C THR A 364 7.61 2.48 8.32
N ALA A 365 7.28 2.17 7.07
CA ALA A 365 7.95 2.75 5.92
C ALA A 365 7.51 4.21 5.71
N SER A 366 8.46 5.09 5.39
CA SER A 366 8.17 6.48 5.00
C SER A 366 7.51 6.57 3.63
N ALA A 367 7.88 5.67 2.72
CA ALA A 367 7.23 5.46 1.45
C ALA A 367 7.17 3.98 1.07
N ALA A 368 6.24 3.59 0.21
CA ALA A 368 6.15 2.23 -0.30
C ALA A 368 5.52 2.20 -1.70
N ILE A 369 6.01 1.32 -2.57
CA ILE A 369 5.40 1.02 -3.87
C ILE A 369 5.06 -0.47 -3.94
N ASN A 370 3.98 -0.84 -4.62
CA ASN A 370 3.67 -2.25 -4.87
C ASN A 370 4.78 -2.93 -5.67
N GLY A 371 4.94 -4.24 -5.46
CA GLY A 371 6.14 -4.97 -5.86
C GLY A 371 5.91 -6.01 -6.96
N GLY A 372 6.32 -7.23 -6.67
CA GLY A 372 6.23 -8.38 -7.56
C GLY A 372 4.85 -9.00 -7.65
N PHE A 373 4.64 -9.79 -8.71
CA PHE A 373 3.40 -10.50 -9.00
C PHE A 373 3.02 -11.51 -7.92
N PHE A 374 1.72 -11.77 -7.82
CA PHE A 374 1.11 -12.75 -6.94
C PHE A 374 -0.15 -13.33 -7.57
N ASN A 375 -0.62 -14.46 -7.07
CA ASN A 375 -1.89 -15.02 -7.47
C ASN A 375 -2.99 -14.47 -6.55
N ARG A 376 -3.92 -13.68 -7.10
CA ARG A 376 -5.01 -13.05 -6.34
C ARG A 376 -6.00 -14.02 -5.69
N ASN A 377 -6.13 -15.24 -6.23
CA ASN A 377 -7.13 -16.21 -5.76
C ASN A 377 -6.66 -16.91 -4.49
N ASN A 378 -5.40 -17.34 -4.46
CA ASN A 378 -4.82 -18.03 -3.30
C ASN A 378 -3.88 -17.12 -2.47
N ARG A 379 -3.64 -15.89 -2.92
CA ARG A 379 -2.87 -14.85 -2.22
C ARG A 379 -1.41 -15.24 -1.99
N LEU A 380 -0.80 -15.96 -2.93
CA LEU A 380 0.58 -16.45 -2.84
C LEU A 380 1.53 -15.74 -3.82
N PRO A 381 2.83 -15.61 -3.49
CA PRO A 381 3.80 -14.89 -4.31
C PRO A 381 4.18 -15.66 -5.59
N LEU A 382 4.44 -14.92 -6.66
CA LEU A 382 4.86 -15.42 -7.98
C LEU A 382 6.17 -14.77 -8.45
N GLY A 383 7.22 -14.85 -7.63
CA GLY A 383 8.53 -14.31 -7.99
C GLY A 383 9.46 -14.16 -6.81
N ALA A 384 10.67 -13.68 -7.10
CA ALA A 384 11.73 -13.54 -6.12
C ALA A 384 11.37 -12.55 -5.01
N ILE A 385 11.57 -12.96 -3.76
CA ILE A 385 11.64 -12.10 -2.59
C ILE A 385 12.83 -12.59 -1.76
N ARG A 386 13.88 -11.77 -1.64
CA ARG A 386 15.04 -12.03 -0.79
C ARG A 386 15.24 -10.84 0.13
N THR A 387 15.47 -11.10 1.41
CA THR A 387 15.76 -10.04 2.39
C THR A 387 16.80 -10.51 3.39
N ASN A 388 17.78 -9.68 3.72
CA ASN A 388 18.87 -10.02 4.64
C ASN A 388 19.56 -11.36 4.26
N ASN A 389 19.88 -11.54 2.97
CA ASN A 389 20.42 -12.78 2.39
C ASN A 389 19.52 -14.02 2.45
N ARG A 390 18.34 -13.93 3.08
CA ARG A 390 17.35 -15.00 3.21
C ARG A 390 16.35 -14.98 2.06
N TRP A 391 16.20 -16.12 1.38
CA TRP A 391 15.20 -16.31 0.34
C TRP A 391 13.82 -16.57 0.95
N VAL A 392 12.94 -15.58 0.82
CA VAL A 392 11.55 -15.66 1.26
C VAL A 392 10.70 -16.33 0.18
N SER A 393 10.87 -15.96 -1.09
CA SER A 393 10.26 -16.64 -2.25
C SER A 393 11.23 -16.68 -3.43
N GLY A 394 11.25 -17.78 -4.19
CA GLY A 394 12.18 -17.99 -5.29
C GLY A 394 11.76 -17.30 -6.60
N PRO A 395 12.72 -16.94 -7.48
CA PRO A 395 12.42 -16.42 -8.81
C PRO A 395 11.71 -17.46 -9.68
N ILE A 396 10.93 -16.99 -10.65
CA ILE A 396 10.26 -17.83 -11.65
C ILE A 396 10.53 -17.29 -13.05
N LEU A 397 10.46 -18.18 -14.04
CA LEU A 397 10.38 -17.82 -15.47
C LEU A 397 11.51 -16.93 -16.01
N ASN A 398 12.67 -16.89 -15.32
CA ASN A 398 13.79 -16.01 -15.68
C ASN A 398 13.38 -14.53 -15.81
N ARG A 399 12.43 -14.09 -14.98
CA ARG A 399 11.91 -12.73 -15.01
C ARG A 399 12.91 -11.70 -14.48
N GLY A 400 12.68 -10.46 -14.89
CA GLY A 400 13.37 -9.28 -14.37
C GLY A 400 13.24 -9.17 -12.86
N ALA A 401 14.34 -8.78 -12.21
CA ALA A 401 14.45 -8.55 -10.79
C ALA A 401 15.36 -7.35 -10.53
N ILE A 402 15.10 -6.66 -9.42
CA ILE A 402 16.00 -5.68 -8.82
C ILE A 402 16.66 -6.30 -7.59
N ALA A 403 17.95 -6.05 -7.41
CA ALA A 403 18.73 -6.45 -6.26
C ALA A 403 19.48 -5.24 -5.69
N TRP A 404 19.59 -5.15 -4.37
CA TRP A 404 20.26 -4.03 -3.71
C TRP A 404 20.88 -4.42 -2.36
N ASN A 405 21.77 -3.56 -1.87
CA ASN A 405 22.36 -3.65 -0.54
C ASN A 405 22.24 -2.33 0.23
N ASP A 406 22.58 -2.36 1.51
CA ASP A 406 22.47 -1.20 2.41
C ASP A 406 23.57 -0.15 2.20
N ARG A 407 24.43 -0.32 1.17
CA ARG A 407 25.43 0.65 0.74
C ARG A 407 24.97 1.46 -0.49
N GLY A 408 23.72 1.29 -0.90
CA GLY A 408 23.13 1.98 -2.03
C GLY A 408 23.52 1.41 -3.41
N GLN A 409 24.13 0.22 -3.46
CA GLN A 409 24.39 -0.44 -4.73
C GLN A 409 23.14 -1.16 -5.21
N VAL A 410 22.81 -1.00 -6.49
CA VAL A 410 21.63 -1.58 -7.14
C VAL A 410 22.05 -2.33 -8.39
N LYS A 411 21.34 -3.42 -8.69
CA LYS A 411 21.44 -4.18 -9.93
C LYS A 411 20.04 -4.53 -10.43
N MET A 412 19.84 -4.46 -11.74
CA MET A 412 18.67 -5.02 -12.40
C MET A 412 19.08 -6.05 -13.45
N GLY A 413 18.25 -7.05 -13.66
CA GLY A 413 18.52 -8.10 -14.63
C GLY A 413 17.51 -9.25 -14.55
N ARG A 414 17.64 -10.22 -15.45
CA ARG A 414 16.85 -11.45 -15.43
C ARG A 414 17.46 -12.45 -14.47
N LEU A 415 16.64 -13.05 -13.61
CA LEU A 415 17.12 -13.81 -12.46
C LEU A 415 16.58 -15.24 -12.43
N ARG A 416 17.49 -16.19 -12.17
CA ARG A 416 17.19 -17.56 -11.79
C ARG A 416 17.86 -17.90 -10.46
N LEU A 417 17.23 -18.79 -9.72
CA LEU A 417 17.80 -19.47 -8.58
C LEU A 417 17.99 -20.92 -8.99
N GLN A 418 19.21 -21.44 -8.83
CA GLN A 418 19.55 -22.82 -9.08
C GLN A 418 19.82 -23.50 -7.74
N GLU A 419 18.95 -24.43 -7.38
CA GLU A 419 19.09 -25.24 -6.18
C GLU A 419 19.20 -26.72 -6.55
N THR A 420 20.07 -27.45 -5.87
CA THR A 420 20.27 -28.88 -6.06
C THR A 420 20.44 -29.54 -4.71
N VAL A 421 19.56 -30.50 -4.42
CA VAL A 421 19.68 -31.39 -3.28
C VAL A 421 20.62 -32.53 -3.66
N ILE A 422 21.60 -32.81 -2.82
CA ILE A 422 22.60 -33.86 -3.01
C ILE A 422 22.42 -34.89 -1.91
N THR A 423 22.14 -36.13 -2.29
CA THR A 423 22.03 -37.23 -1.33
C THR A 423 23.42 -37.71 -0.92
N ASN A 424 23.52 -38.39 0.23
CA ASN A 424 24.73 -39.09 0.65
C ASN A 424 25.25 -40.13 -0.37
N GLY A 425 24.37 -40.68 -1.21
CA GLY A 425 24.74 -41.54 -2.34
C GLY A 425 25.25 -40.81 -3.59
N GLY A 426 25.33 -39.47 -3.56
CA GLY A 426 25.83 -38.64 -4.65
C GLY A 426 24.79 -38.24 -5.69
N ASN A 427 23.52 -38.62 -5.52
CA ASN A 427 22.45 -38.22 -6.45
C ASN A 427 22.21 -36.72 -6.36
N ARG A 428 22.17 -36.05 -7.52
CA ARG A 428 21.94 -34.61 -7.65
C ARG A 428 20.53 -34.37 -8.18
N LEU A 429 19.67 -33.81 -7.33
CA LEU A 429 18.24 -33.64 -7.58
C LEU A 429 17.91 -32.15 -7.64
N PRO A 430 17.50 -31.61 -8.80
CA PRO A 430 17.21 -30.19 -8.94
C PRO A 430 15.94 -29.79 -8.16
N VAL A 431 16.03 -28.71 -7.41
CA VAL A 431 14.88 -28.02 -6.81
C VAL A 431 14.55 -26.84 -7.71
N LEU A 432 13.37 -26.86 -8.32
CA LEU A 432 12.99 -25.88 -9.34
C LEU A 432 12.26 -24.66 -8.78
N TYR A 433 11.67 -24.79 -7.58
CA TYR A 433 10.85 -23.75 -6.97
C TYR A 433 11.11 -23.70 -5.47
N LEU A 434 11.17 -22.49 -4.90
CA LEU A 434 11.33 -22.24 -3.47
C LEU A 434 10.20 -21.34 -3.00
N ASN A 435 9.44 -21.77 -1.98
CA ASN A 435 8.37 -20.98 -1.34
C ASN A 435 7.50 -20.22 -2.35
N SER A 436 7.04 -20.89 -3.40
CA SER A 436 6.37 -20.24 -4.53
C SER A 436 4.95 -20.74 -4.70
N GLY A 437 4.04 -19.82 -5.03
CA GLY A 437 2.69 -20.13 -5.51
C GLY A 437 2.66 -20.54 -6.98
N TYR A 438 3.80 -20.52 -7.68
CA TYR A 438 3.89 -20.95 -9.08
C TYR A 438 4.00 -22.47 -9.16
N VAL A 439 2.90 -23.12 -9.56
CA VAL A 439 2.78 -24.57 -9.60
C VAL A 439 3.11 -25.08 -11.00
N GLN A 440 4.13 -25.92 -11.09
CA GLN A 440 4.55 -26.65 -12.28
C GLN A 440 5.07 -28.04 -11.89
N SER A 441 5.31 -28.90 -12.87
CA SER A 441 6.01 -30.17 -12.64
C SER A 441 7.42 -29.94 -12.11
N GLY A 442 7.89 -30.83 -11.23
CA GLY A 442 9.21 -30.73 -10.62
C GLY A 442 9.17 -30.87 -9.11
N MET A 443 10.34 -30.70 -8.48
CA MET A 443 10.48 -30.67 -7.03
C MET A 443 10.53 -29.21 -6.55
N ALA A 444 9.62 -28.86 -5.64
CA ALA A 444 9.58 -27.58 -4.95
C ALA A 444 10.04 -27.74 -3.49
N ARG A 445 10.63 -26.70 -2.91
CA ARG A 445 11.08 -26.66 -1.51
C ARG A 445 10.29 -25.61 -0.73
N TYR A 446 9.76 -25.99 0.42
CA TYR A 446 9.01 -25.11 1.33
C TYR A 446 9.69 -25.05 2.70
N THR A 447 10.10 -23.86 3.09
CA THR A 447 10.79 -23.55 4.35
C THR A 447 9.85 -22.80 5.29
N ARG A 448 10.31 -22.49 6.50
CA ARG A 448 9.54 -21.67 7.44
C ARG A 448 9.23 -20.25 7.00
N ASP A 449 9.92 -19.74 5.98
CA ASP A 449 9.55 -18.46 5.38
C ASP A 449 8.21 -18.53 4.62
N TRP A 450 7.75 -19.72 4.23
CA TRP A 450 6.39 -19.92 3.70
C TRP A 450 5.31 -19.72 4.76
N GLY A 451 5.57 -20.21 5.98
CA GLY A 451 4.65 -20.27 7.10
C GLY A 451 4.93 -21.49 7.99
N ALA A 452 4.09 -21.70 9.01
CA ALA A 452 4.21 -22.86 9.90
C ALA A 452 3.80 -24.19 9.24
N THR A 453 2.95 -24.13 8.22
CA THR A 453 2.39 -25.29 7.52
C THR A 453 2.39 -25.08 6.02
N TYR A 454 2.32 -26.18 5.28
CA TYR A 454 2.12 -26.25 3.85
C TYR A 454 0.86 -27.06 3.55
N THR A 455 0.05 -26.59 2.61
CA THR A 455 -1.07 -27.35 2.06
C THR A 455 -0.80 -27.56 0.57
N PRO A 456 -0.89 -28.81 0.05
CA PRO A 456 -0.59 -29.11 -1.35
C PRO A 456 -1.29 -28.19 -2.34
N LEU A 457 -0.53 -27.70 -3.32
CA LEU A 457 -1.03 -26.77 -4.35
C LEU A 457 -1.44 -27.49 -5.64
N SER A 458 -1.10 -28.77 -5.78
CA SER A 458 -1.62 -29.68 -6.80
C SER A 458 -2.00 -31.03 -6.19
N ASP A 459 -2.84 -31.77 -6.90
CA ASP A 459 -3.20 -33.13 -6.51
C ASP A 459 -1.98 -34.06 -6.52
N ASP A 460 -1.99 -35.00 -5.58
CA ASP A 460 -1.08 -36.14 -5.48
C ASP A 460 0.40 -35.75 -5.48
N GLU A 461 0.74 -34.64 -4.81
CA GLU A 461 2.12 -34.30 -4.48
C GLU A 461 2.72 -35.34 -3.52
N LEU A 462 3.92 -35.83 -3.82
CA LEU A 462 4.70 -36.60 -2.86
C LEU A 462 5.48 -35.63 -1.95
N ILE A 463 5.20 -35.66 -0.66
CA ILE A 463 5.79 -34.74 0.32
C ILE A 463 6.86 -35.46 1.13
N ILE A 464 8.08 -34.92 1.09
CA ILE A 464 9.23 -35.35 1.86
C ILE A 464 9.48 -34.32 2.96
N THR A 465 9.47 -34.75 4.22
CA THR A 465 9.83 -33.91 5.35
C THR A 465 11.32 -34.10 5.66
N VAL A 466 12.06 -33.01 5.65
CA VAL A 466 13.49 -32.97 5.95
C VAL A 466 13.69 -32.21 7.25
N GLN A 467 14.44 -32.79 8.19
CA GLN A 467 14.80 -32.17 9.46
C GLN A 467 16.28 -32.45 9.74
N ASN A 468 17.03 -31.44 10.18
CA ASN A 468 18.48 -31.55 10.43
C ASN A 468 19.22 -32.20 9.25
N ASN A 469 18.91 -31.77 8.03
CA ASN A 469 19.49 -32.29 6.78
C ASN A 469 19.28 -33.80 6.55
N GLN A 470 18.26 -34.40 7.14
CA GLN A 470 17.91 -35.81 6.93
C GLN A 470 16.42 -35.96 6.62
N VAL A 471 16.08 -36.89 5.72
CA VAL A 471 14.68 -37.26 5.45
C VAL A 471 14.11 -38.00 6.66
N ILE A 472 13.02 -37.49 7.23
CA ILE A 472 12.34 -38.09 8.39
C ILE A 472 10.97 -38.68 8.06
N SER A 473 10.35 -38.23 6.97
CA SER A 473 9.02 -38.70 6.57
C SER A 473 8.81 -38.55 5.06
N GLN A 474 8.05 -39.48 4.50
CA GLN A 474 7.56 -39.47 3.14
C GLN A 474 6.07 -39.78 3.17
N ARG A 475 5.24 -38.95 2.55
CA ARG A 475 3.78 -39.13 2.54
C ARG A 475 3.15 -38.58 1.27
N GLN A 476 2.00 -39.12 0.90
CA GLN A 476 1.17 -38.53 -0.15
C GLN A 476 0.44 -37.30 0.38
N GLY A 477 0.46 -36.22 -0.40
CA GLY A 477 -0.21 -34.96 -0.12
C GLY A 477 -1.72 -35.01 -0.38
N GLY A 478 -2.19 -35.96 -1.19
CA GLY A 478 -3.61 -36.09 -1.55
C GLY A 478 -4.10 -34.91 -2.41
N LYS A 479 -5.38 -34.55 -2.26
CA LYS A 479 -5.99 -33.48 -3.07
C LYS A 479 -5.47 -32.10 -2.68
N ALA A 480 -5.34 -31.23 -3.67
CA ALA A 480 -4.95 -29.84 -3.48
C ALA A 480 -5.88 -29.14 -2.48
N GLY A 481 -5.29 -28.36 -1.57
CA GLY A 481 -6.04 -27.56 -0.59
C GLY A 481 -6.61 -28.30 0.62
N GLN A 482 -6.41 -29.61 0.79
CA GLN A 482 -7.05 -30.38 1.87
C GLN A 482 -6.12 -30.70 3.05
N ASN A 483 -4.93 -31.27 2.77
CA ASN A 483 -4.07 -31.82 3.82
C ASN A 483 -3.05 -30.79 4.31
N VAL A 484 -3.19 -30.34 5.55
CA VAL A 484 -2.24 -29.40 6.18
C VAL A 484 -1.05 -30.17 6.74
N ILE A 485 0.16 -29.79 6.33
CA ILE A 485 1.41 -30.48 6.66
C ILE A 485 2.34 -29.50 7.39
N PRO A 486 2.78 -29.81 8.63
CA PRO A 486 3.73 -28.95 9.34
C PRO A 486 5.08 -28.85 8.62
N ILE A 487 5.63 -27.64 8.57
CA ILE A 487 7.02 -27.42 8.16
C ILE A 487 7.87 -27.48 9.45
N PRO A 488 8.94 -28.28 9.54
CA PRO A 488 9.81 -28.32 10.73
C PRO A 488 10.50 -26.97 11.00
N ASN A 489 10.82 -26.65 12.26
CA ASN A 489 11.55 -25.41 12.61
C ASN A 489 13.00 -25.43 12.11
N ASP A 490 13.62 -26.61 12.16
CA ASP A 490 15.00 -26.97 11.85
C ASP A 490 15.08 -27.75 10.52
N GLY A 491 14.19 -27.42 9.58
CA GLY A 491 14.02 -28.20 8.35
C GLY A 491 13.15 -27.55 7.29
N TYR A 492 12.70 -28.36 6.35
CA TYR A 492 11.89 -27.95 5.20
C TYR A 492 11.10 -29.14 4.63
N LEU A 493 10.16 -28.85 3.74
CA LEU A 493 9.46 -29.85 2.95
C LEU A 493 9.99 -29.82 1.51
N LEU A 494 10.07 -30.99 0.87
CA LEU A 494 10.16 -31.12 -0.58
C LEU A 494 8.82 -31.64 -1.11
N ALA A 495 8.18 -30.88 -2.00
CA ALA A 495 6.96 -31.28 -2.68
C ALA A 495 7.31 -31.71 -4.11
N ILE A 496 7.18 -33.00 -4.40
CA ILE A 496 7.49 -33.59 -5.71
C ILE A 496 6.19 -33.71 -6.50
N ARG A 497 6.14 -33.03 -7.63
CA ARG A 497 4.99 -33.01 -8.54
C ARG A 497 5.25 -33.88 -9.76
N LYS A 498 4.20 -34.56 -10.22
CA LYS A 498 4.20 -35.41 -11.43
C LYS A 498 5.34 -36.44 -11.46
N ASN A 499 5.68 -37.02 -10.31
CA ASN A 499 6.74 -38.04 -10.18
C ASN A 499 8.10 -37.62 -10.78
N SER A 500 8.42 -36.32 -10.74
CA SER A 500 9.66 -35.77 -11.30
C SER A 500 10.95 -36.23 -10.60
N VAL A 501 10.82 -36.76 -9.38
CA VAL A 501 11.90 -37.39 -8.63
C VAL A 501 11.39 -38.76 -8.13
N PRO A 502 12.14 -39.85 -8.32
CA PRO A 502 11.75 -41.16 -7.80
C PRO A 502 11.67 -41.15 -6.27
N ALA A 503 10.60 -41.71 -5.72
CA ALA A 503 10.42 -41.91 -4.28
C ALA A 503 11.61 -42.61 -3.61
N SER A 504 12.23 -43.56 -4.31
CA SER A 504 13.40 -44.31 -3.84
C SER A 504 14.68 -43.47 -3.68
N ALA A 505 14.74 -42.27 -4.27
CA ALA A 505 15.89 -41.38 -4.15
C ALA A 505 15.91 -40.61 -2.81
N LEU A 506 14.79 -40.55 -2.10
CA LEU A 506 14.61 -39.77 -0.87
C LEU A 506 13.92 -40.61 0.22
N THR A 507 14.46 -41.80 0.49
CA THR A 507 13.97 -42.68 1.56
C THR A 507 14.31 -42.12 2.94
N ILE A 508 13.53 -42.53 3.94
CA ILE A 508 13.76 -42.13 5.36
C ILE A 508 15.19 -42.48 5.77
N GLY A 509 15.87 -41.53 6.42
CA GLY A 509 17.27 -41.64 6.83
C GLY A 509 18.27 -41.09 5.83
N THR A 510 17.87 -40.77 4.59
CA THR A 510 18.76 -40.16 3.59
C THR A 510 19.23 -38.79 4.06
N SER A 511 20.55 -38.58 4.17
CA SER A 511 21.14 -37.26 4.41
C SER A 511 21.18 -36.42 3.14
N LEU A 512 20.86 -35.14 3.25
CA LEU A 512 20.70 -34.19 2.15
C LEU A 512 21.59 -32.97 2.37
N ASN A 513 22.40 -32.62 1.37
CA ASN A 513 23.08 -31.33 1.29
C ASN A 513 22.41 -30.45 0.23
N LEU A 514 22.35 -29.13 0.45
CA LEU A 514 21.76 -28.19 -0.49
C LEU A 514 22.86 -27.31 -1.10
N GLU A 515 23.04 -27.41 -2.42
CA GLU A 515 23.76 -26.40 -3.20
C GLU A 515 22.76 -25.37 -3.72
N SER A 516 23.04 -24.08 -3.55
CA SER A 516 22.15 -22.98 -3.95
C SER A 516 22.97 -21.80 -4.49
N GLY A 517 22.53 -21.23 -5.62
CA GLY A 517 23.18 -20.06 -6.22
C GLY A 517 22.29 -19.38 -7.25
N THR A 518 22.55 -18.11 -7.51
CA THR A 518 21.84 -17.34 -8.54
C THR A 518 22.50 -17.43 -9.90
N ILE A 519 21.70 -17.22 -10.94
CA ILE A 519 22.16 -16.93 -12.29
C ILE A 519 21.47 -15.64 -12.74
N PRO A 520 22.23 -14.58 -13.09
CA PRO A 520 23.69 -14.44 -12.97
C PRO A 520 24.22 -14.53 -11.53
N ALA A 521 25.44 -15.05 -11.35
CA ALA A 521 26.00 -15.38 -10.02
C ALA A 521 26.24 -14.18 -9.11
N ASP A 522 26.42 -12.99 -9.68
CA ASP A 522 26.66 -11.75 -8.94
C ASP A 522 25.41 -11.25 -8.19
N PHE A 523 24.21 -11.73 -8.52
CA PHE A 523 23.03 -11.51 -7.68
C PHE A 523 23.18 -12.08 -6.25
N ASN A 524 24.05 -13.07 -6.04
CA ASN A 524 24.32 -13.62 -4.72
C ASN A 524 24.87 -12.57 -3.75
N ASN A 525 25.56 -11.55 -4.25
CA ASN A 525 26.19 -10.49 -3.46
C ASN A 525 25.20 -9.51 -2.83
N TYR A 526 23.93 -9.58 -3.20
CA TYR A 526 22.91 -8.64 -2.75
C TYR A 526 22.00 -9.30 -1.70
N PRO A 527 21.88 -8.70 -0.50
CA PRO A 527 21.04 -9.22 0.58
C PRO A 527 19.55 -9.06 0.30
N HIS A 528 19.17 -8.09 -0.54
CA HIS A 528 17.78 -7.82 -0.89
C HIS A 528 17.54 -7.98 -2.39
N ILE A 529 16.48 -8.69 -2.75
CA ILE A 529 16.06 -8.92 -4.13
C ILE A 529 14.54 -8.90 -4.19
N LEU A 530 13.99 -8.27 -5.23
CA LEU A 530 12.58 -8.39 -5.58
C LEU A 530 12.42 -8.68 -7.08
N GLY A 531 11.70 -9.75 -7.41
CA GLY A 531 11.37 -10.15 -8.77
C GLY A 531 10.01 -9.61 -9.20
N ALA A 532 9.93 -9.11 -10.43
CA ALA A 532 8.68 -8.67 -11.05
C ALA A 532 8.76 -8.91 -12.57
N GLY A 533 9.05 -7.87 -13.34
CA GLY A 533 9.28 -7.94 -14.77
C GLY A 533 8.09 -7.44 -15.62
N PRO A 534 8.31 -7.25 -16.93
CA PRO A 534 9.56 -7.49 -17.64
C PRO A 534 10.66 -6.45 -17.35
N LEU A 535 11.91 -6.80 -17.62
CA LEU A 535 13.00 -5.82 -17.65
C LEU A 535 12.76 -4.85 -18.81
N LEU A 536 12.78 -3.55 -18.53
CA LEU A 536 12.44 -2.50 -19.49
C LEU A 536 13.70 -1.88 -20.12
N LEU A 537 14.62 -1.42 -19.26
CA LEU A 537 15.86 -0.78 -19.66
C LEU A 537 17.05 -1.45 -19.01
N LEU A 538 18.17 -1.48 -19.73
CA LEU A 538 19.47 -1.85 -19.21
C LEU A 538 20.54 -0.99 -19.91
N ASN A 539 21.43 -0.37 -19.13
CA ASN A 539 22.49 0.51 -19.65
C ASN A 539 21.99 1.63 -20.59
N GLY A 540 20.81 2.18 -20.30
CA GLY A 540 20.16 3.25 -21.07
C GLY A 540 19.43 2.79 -22.34
N GLN A 541 19.49 1.49 -22.67
CA GLN A 541 18.83 0.92 -23.84
C GLN A 541 17.54 0.21 -23.44
N ILE A 542 16.51 0.31 -24.27
CA ILE A 542 15.27 -0.46 -24.10
C ILE A 542 15.58 -1.92 -24.47
N VAL A 543 15.43 -2.84 -23.51
CA VAL A 543 15.70 -4.29 -23.63
C VAL A 543 14.45 -5.15 -23.40
N LEU A 544 13.29 -4.51 -23.56
CA LEU A 544 11.97 -5.10 -23.36
C LEU A 544 11.78 -6.33 -24.26
N ASP A 545 11.75 -7.51 -23.64
CA ASP A 545 11.44 -8.78 -24.28
C ASP A 545 10.45 -9.56 -23.41
N VAL A 546 9.17 -9.27 -23.63
CA VAL A 546 8.04 -9.80 -22.86
C VAL A 546 7.92 -11.32 -23.02
N ALA A 547 8.24 -11.85 -24.20
CA ALA A 547 8.12 -13.27 -24.51
C ALA A 547 9.22 -14.10 -23.85
N SER A 548 10.47 -13.60 -23.83
CA SER A 548 11.59 -14.28 -23.15
C SER A 548 11.37 -14.46 -21.65
N GLU A 549 10.60 -13.55 -21.03
CA GLU A 549 10.22 -13.57 -19.61
C GLU A 549 8.86 -14.25 -19.36
N GLN A 550 8.34 -14.94 -20.38
CA GLN A 550 7.15 -15.79 -20.37
C GLN A 550 5.88 -15.09 -19.86
N PHE A 551 5.72 -13.81 -20.20
CA PHE A 551 4.44 -13.14 -20.03
C PHE A 551 3.50 -13.48 -21.19
N SER A 552 2.19 -13.48 -20.93
CA SER A 552 1.19 -13.81 -21.95
C SER A 552 1.07 -12.71 -23.02
N LYS A 553 0.60 -13.08 -24.23
CA LYS A 553 0.28 -12.10 -25.28
C LYS A 553 -0.75 -11.06 -24.82
N GLY A 554 -1.70 -11.47 -23.96
CA GLY A 554 -2.68 -10.55 -23.36
C GLY A 554 -2.01 -9.48 -22.50
N PHE A 555 -1.08 -9.87 -21.63
CA PHE A 555 -0.30 -8.93 -20.81
C PHE A 555 0.57 -8.01 -21.67
N GLN A 556 1.20 -8.55 -22.73
CA GLN A 556 2.03 -7.80 -23.66
C GLN A 556 1.27 -6.64 -24.34
N ASN A 557 0.01 -6.89 -24.72
CA ASN A 557 -0.82 -5.93 -25.44
C ASN A 557 -1.66 -5.04 -24.51
N GLN A 558 -1.62 -5.29 -23.20
CA GLN A 558 -2.44 -4.56 -22.23
C GLN A 558 -1.99 -3.10 -22.10
N LYS A 559 -2.96 -2.19 -22.05
CA LYS A 559 -2.79 -0.82 -21.56
C LYS A 559 -3.36 -0.74 -20.16
N ALA A 560 -2.57 -0.29 -19.19
CA ALA A 560 -2.97 -0.28 -17.79
C ALA A 560 -2.20 0.79 -17.00
N SER A 561 -2.63 1.06 -15.77
CA SER A 561 -1.74 1.66 -14.76
C SER A 561 -0.47 0.80 -14.63
N ARG A 562 0.68 1.44 -14.44
CA ARG A 562 1.98 0.77 -14.34
C ARG A 562 2.74 1.26 -13.13
N SER A 563 3.41 0.32 -12.46
CA SER A 563 4.44 0.61 -11.48
C SER A 563 5.80 0.22 -12.02
N ALA A 564 6.82 1.00 -11.70
CA ALA A 564 8.17 0.71 -12.11
C ALA A 564 9.19 1.17 -11.07
N ILE A 565 10.37 0.59 -11.16
CA ILE A 565 11.54 1.01 -10.42
C ILE A 565 12.70 1.22 -11.40
N ALA A 566 13.47 2.29 -11.23
CA ALA A 566 14.53 2.64 -12.16
C ALA A 566 15.74 3.23 -11.43
N THR A 567 16.91 3.15 -12.05
CA THR A 567 18.12 3.89 -11.64
C THR A 567 18.41 4.99 -12.65
N THR A 568 19.04 6.07 -12.22
CA THR A 568 19.49 7.18 -13.09
C THR A 568 21.01 7.22 -13.19
N ARG A 569 21.56 7.98 -14.15
CA ARG A 569 23.03 8.13 -14.31
C ARG A 569 23.73 8.70 -13.08
N ASP A 570 23.07 9.57 -12.31
CA ASP A 570 23.60 10.13 -11.07
C ASP A 570 23.49 9.18 -9.86
N GLY A 571 22.98 7.96 -10.07
CA GLY A 571 22.92 6.90 -9.07
C GLY A 571 21.73 7.02 -8.12
N LYS A 572 20.70 7.79 -8.47
CA LYS A 572 19.44 7.82 -7.73
C LYS A 572 18.57 6.63 -8.13
N LEU A 573 17.71 6.24 -7.22
CA LEU A 573 16.64 5.28 -7.47
C LEU A 573 15.32 6.02 -7.63
N MET A 574 14.51 5.60 -8.59
CA MET A 574 13.17 6.11 -8.83
C MET A 574 12.15 5.01 -8.58
N VAL A 575 11.08 5.30 -7.83
CA VAL A 575 9.86 4.47 -7.78
C VAL A 575 8.73 5.25 -8.44
N VAL A 576 8.11 4.67 -9.46
CA VAL A 576 7.29 5.40 -10.44
C VAL A 576 5.93 4.74 -10.58
N ALA A 577 4.86 5.54 -10.52
CA ALA A 577 3.49 5.17 -10.84
C ALA A 577 3.02 5.98 -12.07
N VAL A 578 2.49 5.29 -13.06
CA VAL A 578 1.91 5.87 -14.29
C VAL A 578 0.47 5.41 -14.41
N HIS A 579 -0.47 6.34 -14.55
CA HIS A 579 -1.89 6.03 -14.71
C HIS A 579 -2.34 6.25 -16.16
N ASN A 580 -3.66 6.32 -16.33
CA ASN A 580 -4.32 6.61 -17.59
C ASN A 580 -3.80 7.92 -18.21
N ARG A 581 -3.58 7.90 -19.53
CA ARG A 581 -3.19 9.12 -20.27
C ARG A 581 -4.35 10.11 -20.23
N VAL A 582 -4.05 11.40 -20.40
CA VAL A 582 -5.06 12.46 -20.48
C VAL A 582 -6.07 12.10 -21.58
N GLY A 583 -7.32 11.84 -21.19
CA GLY A 583 -8.40 11.48 -22.11
C GLY A 583 -8.35 10.04 -22.67
N GLY A 584 -7.57 9.11 -22.10
CA GLY A 584 -7.52 7.74 -22.62
C GLY A 584 -6.97 6.69 -21.64
N SER A 585 -6.74 5.47 -22.11
CA SER A 585 -6.25 4.36 -21.28
C SER A 585 -4.78 4.49 -20.86
N GLY A 586 -4.34 3.63 -19.92
CA GLY A 586 -2.97 3.59 -19.39
C GLY A 586 -1.87 3.27 -20.40
N ALA A 587 -0.64 3.22 -19.90
CA ALA A 587 0.54 2.96 -20.71
C ALA A 587 0.66 1.46 -21.06
N SER A 588 1.05 1.19 -22.30
CA SER A 588 1.65 -0.08 -22.71
C SER A 588 3.07 -0.21 -22.16
N LEU A 589 3.63 -1.43 -22.17
CA LEU A 589 5.01 -1.65 -21.71
C LEU A 589 6.06 -0.87 -22.53
N PRO A 590 5.97 -0.76 -23.88
CA PRO A 590 6.88 0.09 -24.64
C PRO A 590 6.75 1.59 -24.31
N GLU A 591 5.52 2.09 -24.08
CA GLU A 591 5.30 3.48 -23.67
C GLU A 591 5.90 3.73 -22.28
N LEU A 592 5.73 2.80 -21.32
CA LEU A 592 6.36 2.88 -20.00
C LEU A 592 7.89 2.95 -20.11
N ALA A 593 8.50 2.11 -20.93
CA ALA A 593 9.95 2.15 -21.17
C ALA A 593 10.39 3.51 -21.73
N GLN A 594 9.65 4.08 -22.69
CA GLN A 594 9.92 5.40 -23.26
C GLN A 594 9.75 6.53 -22.24
N ILE A 595 8.70 6.47 -21.40
CA ILE A 595 8.49 7.42 -20.30
C ILE A 595 9.69 7.39 -19.35
N LEU A 596 10.07 6.21 -18.85
CA LEU A 596 11.20 6.08 -17.92
C LEU A 596 12.52 6.55 -18.56
N GLN A 597 12.77 6.22 -19.82
CA GLN A 597 13.93 6.71 -20.56
C GLN A 597 13.96 8.24 -20.64
N SER A 598 12.80 8.87 -20.90
CA SER A 598 12.67 10.33 -20.96
C SER A 598 12.89 11.02 -19.62
N LEU A 599 12.60 10.33 -18.52
CA LEU A 599 12.88 10.78 -17.16
C LEU A 599 14.35 10.57 -16.75
N GLY A 600 15.18 9.99 -17.61
CA GLY A 600 16.62 9.79 -17.36
C GLY A 600 16.99 8.43 -16.77
N ALA A 601 16.08 7.45 -16.79
CA ALA A 601 16.37 6.09 -16.36
C ALA A 601 17.45 5.43 -17.23
N VAL A 602 18.38 4.72 -16.60
CA VAL A 602 19.40 3.88 -17.27
C VAL A 602 19.10 2.41 -17.14
N ASP A 603 18.68 1.95 -15.97
CA ASP A 603 18.11 0.62 -15.78
C ASP A 603 16.69 0.78 -15.26
N ALA A 604 15.77 -0.06 -15.75
CA ALA A 604 14.39 0.01 -15.32
C ALA A 604 13.71 -1.36 -15.37
N LEU A 605 12.88 -1.61 -14.36
CA LEU A 605 12.12 -2.83 -14.19
C LEU A 605 10.63 -2.49 -14.03
N ASN A 606 9.77 -3.16 -14.79
CA ASN A 606 8.33 -3.12 -14.56
C ASN A 606 7.99 -3.90 -13.28
N LEU A 607 7.11 -3.33 -12.45
CA LEU A 607 6.51 -3.96 -11.28
C LEU A 607 5.07 -4.39 -11.61
N ASP A 608 4.37 -5.00 -10.64
CA ASP A 608 2.96 -5.35 -10.84
C ASP A 608 2.12 -4.10 -11.17
N GLY A 609 1.15 -4.25 -12.08
CA GLY A 609 0.42 -3.15 -12.71
C GLY A 609 -1.08 -3.18 -12.44
N GLY A 610 -1.84 -2.44 -13.26
CA GLY A 610 -3.29 -2.33 -13.09
C GLY A 610 -3.65 -1.81 -11.70
N SER A 611 -4.70 -2.36 -11.10
CA SER A 611 -5.18 -1.95 -9.77
C SER A 611 -4.19 -2.20 -8.63
N SER A 612 -3.14 -3.00 -8.84
CA SER A 612 -2.02 -3.11 -7.89
C SER A 612 -1.17 -1.83 -7.84
N THR A 613 -1.13 -1.03 -8.93
CA THR A 613 -0.32 0.19 -9.02
C THR A 613 -0.74 1.14 -7.91
N SER A 614 0.17 1.34 -6.96
CA SER A 614 -0.05 2.23 -5.83
C SER A 614 1.27 2.68 -5.21
N LEU A 615 1.41 3.99 -5.02
CA LEU A 615 2.57 4.63 -4.43
C LEU A 615 2.16 5.40 -3.17
N ALA A 616 2.72 5.00 -2.03
CA ALA A 616 2.47 5.59 -0.73
C ALA A 616 3.66 6.46 -0.27
N LEU A 617 3.35 7.60 0.35
CA LEU A 617 4.30 8.49 1.02
C LEU A 617 3.63 9.07 2.27
N GLY A 618 4.35 9.10 3.41
CA GLY A 618 3.80 9.61 4.67
C GLY A 618 2.55 8.86 5.13
N GLY A 619 2.45 7.57 4.80
CA GLY A 619 1.31 6.74 5.12
C GLY A 619 0.04 7.04 4.33
N GLN A 620 0.06 7.78 3.23
CA GLN A 620 -1.08 7.94 2.32
C GLN A 620 -0.69 7.63 0.87
N LEU A 621 -1.66 7.27 0.02
CA LEU A 621 -1.42 7.18 -1.42
C LEU A 621 -1.28 8.59 -2.02
N ILE A 622 -0.35 8.72 -2.97
CA ILE A 622 -0.05 9.99 -3.65
C ILE A 622 -0.32 9.96 -5.16
N ASP A 623 -0.60 8.79 -5.72
CA ASP A 623 -0.85 8.56 -7.14
C ASP A 623 -2.34 8.43 -7.48
N ARG A 624 -3.15 7.86 -6.57
CA ARG A 624 -4.56 7.50 -6.79
C ARG A 624 -5.43 7.56 -5.54
N SER A 625 -6.76 7.50 -5.73
CA SER A 625 -7.72 7.35 -4.62
C SER A 625 -7.66 5.95 -4.00
N PRO A 626 -7.65 5.80 -2.66
CA PRO A 626 -7.54 4.50 -1.99
C PRO A 626 -8.58 3.47 -2.37
N VAL A 627 -9.81 3.89 -2.69
CA VAL A 627 -10.91 3.00 -3.09
C VAL A 627 -10.66 2.25 -4.41
N THR A 628 -9.66 2.69 -5.18
CA THR A 628 -9.28 2.06 -6.46
C THR A 628 -8.04 1.18 -6.36
N ALA A 629 -7.33 1.22 -5.22
CA ALA A 629 -6.12 0.45 -5.03
C ALA A 629 -6.47 -0.97 -4.55
N ALA A 630 -6.05 -1.98 -5.32
CA ALA A 630 -6.23 -3.36 -4.93
C ALA A 630 -5.28 -3.75 -3.78
N LYS A 631 -5.62 -4.87 -3.12
CA LYS A 631 -4.70 -5.50 -2.18
C LYS A 631 -3.55 -6.16 -2.94
N VAL A 632 -2.33 -6.01 -2.44
CA VAL A 632 -1.12 -6.60 -3.01
C VAL A 632 -0.43 -7.53 -2.01
N HIS A 633 0.34 -8.50 -2.50
CA HIS A 633 1.07 -9.41 -1.63
C HIS A 633 2.33 -8.75 -1.04
N ASN A 634 3.06 -7.98 -1.85
CA ASN A 634 4.37 -7.44 -1.49
C ASN A 634 4.63 -6.09 -2.16
N GLY A 635 5.69 -5.43 -1.70
CA GLY A 635 6.16 -4.15 -2.19
C GLY A 635 7.62 -3.88 -1.83
N ILE A 636 8.06 -2.66 -2.14
CA ILE A 636 9.34 -2.12 -1.69
C ILE A 636 9.04 -0.98 -0.74
N GLY A 637 9.48 -1.12 0.52
CA GLY A 637 9.42 -0.06 1.52
C GLY A 637 10.70 0.77 1.52
N ILE A 638 10.55 2.08 1.61
CA ILE A 638 11.61 3.07 1.78
C ILE A 638 11.54 3.59 3.21
N PHE A 639 12.65 3.42 3.93
CA PHE A 639 12.76 3.75 5.34
C PHE A 639 13.76 4.88 5.54
N ILE A 640 13.42 5.79 6.44
CA ILE A 640 14.26 6.93 6.78
C ILE A 640 14.44 6.93 8.28
N ALA A 641 15.63 6.54 8.72
CA ALA A 641 16.02 6.55 10.12
C ALA A 641 17.52 6.89 10.20
N PRO A 642 18.00 7.46 11.31
CA PRO A 642 19.43 7.41 11.61
C PRO A 642 19.87 5.95 11.49
N ASN A 643 20.90 5.68 10.69
CA ASN A 643 21.44 4.33 10.54
C ASN A 643 21.77 3.79 11.96
N PRO A 644 21.24 2.61 12.37
CA PRO A 644 21.44 2.08 13.72
C PRO A 644 22.91 1.86 14.08
#